data_AF-A0AAF3E941-F1
#
_entry.id   AF-A0AAF3E941-F1
#
_cell.length_a   1.000
_cell.length_b   1.000
_cell.length_c   1.000
_cell.angle_alpha   90.00
_cell.angle_beta   90.00
_cell.angle_gamma   90.00
#
_symmetry.space_group_name_H-M   'P 1'
#
loop_
_entity.id
_entity.type
_entity.pdbx_description
1 polymer ?
#
loop_
_entity_poly.entity_id
_entity_poly.type
_entity_poly.pdbx_seq_one_letter_code
_entity_poly.pdbx_strand_id
1 'polypeptide(L)'
;MLLKINQFYLIRRGSTLCTKLKEASGEATTSKEKEKYVAGSEIERDANGEAFREMFVMPNRKLRAQIQLEQLTGRGQVQKLSRFDIQDRLAVRTSRSKEMSPEQDWTNVWPAPRSFNASVVPLPVRMGSRPHPERRAPFKKFGNLELVKIPNFLHLTPAAIEKQCLAIKQFCTEYPPELKGNKELQKVVPLKVYYNDYVHQGSSLRDIRSRVTTTTLNVAALNLSSFARDKLQRLAGSRFDSSNGMLTILTDRCHTRQQNDQYAAYLLTVLYHEANKVEKWEEIRQREDELRIEYDGSTTQQKILSLLGKPAADEIGSQATLAETKEIRKGRLFSKWDSKKCILCNGTLRIERHMEEDEMLLVANYNVEITVTRRGKGLHLSNPTNDFLFIFDQIETLHLWVSRCLQFKVTSTCDLSDQRLVLLPDSTFLAPNLQKIYHLNLKRNSLQFKTCHQDELGLDGTWSAPQLGWIEDLYRFSALNHLDLSSNRLSMFPLAVLQLKLLTRLFLSDNQIDRIPGEIRLLNLLIEFDLANNWLSELPDQLGDCTELAVLNLTLNRFKKIPSILSTNPKVTHWQLAGNFLDHLIGVELKQCIKLDLRRNAFHGKLIIPSSGETLRWLDLRDNQLKSLSTTNCLNLRTLHCERNLLKELSVNGQNISYLNASFNALSSLIVLPMPMNLVFFSVASNQFSHLPNWITDLQKINHIDAHKNQLKTLPERIFRVPSLSTLNLHSNRLTKLPEQVENCQIEILNLHHNALENLPSLLFRSSHRLREVNVSANVLTEIPSPNPVPDLNRVQILHAAMNELDDRVVHTIIAMRRLRILNLSNNKIKFFNDSNLCSLTSLEELNLSSNRLSSISSLILALPSLQILRIHSNQINILPDLSQSKTLKIFDACSNRVSQMQSTNCLAENLRQVDLSCNPELPVHFSQRSSRIYSFVNIAEAGGHNVHVGFSECTGQRNRLSVRQILPNTRHVSPILAIIDTSGNASLAAELSERLFRMAETEEIVDENTLRNWILNAHEWMGESILLASICDNQVLCASVGGNRAWIVADGKIHPLIAPIQIDSKTYEQLRMANAIVDEENLIFGVCPYVRQIGFSAFFPAILPRATVRTAKLNSREDFLILGSRAVGGCLSEPLLQYIVASTSNPQVAAKRIQDVVQSFNWTDNVSVIVAQTGNLLNRKTKKSVNPYSISEREEISELTLQKIEERIEQISRVRK
;
A
#
# COMPACT_ATOMS: atom_id res chain seq x y z
N MET A 1 -6.47 -12.99 65.72
CA MET A 1 -5.55 -13.29 66.83
C MET A 1 -4.22 -13.68 66.21
N LEU A 2 -3.24 -12.76 66.19
CA LEU A 2 -2.24 -12.54 67.25
C LEU A 2 -1.27 -13.73 67.31
N LEU A 3 0.05 -13.62 67.32
CA LEU A 3 1.03 -12.54 67.28
C LEU A 3 2.40 -13.27 67.33
N LYS A 4 3.48 -12.57 66.96
CA LYS A 4 4.87 -12.80 67.41
C LYS A 4 5.60 -14.06 66.92
N ILE A 5 6.70 -13.83 66.21
CA ILE A 5 8.10 -14.24 66.51
C ILE A 5 8.96 -13.44 65.50
N ASN A 6 9.48 -12.26 65.85
CA ASN A 6 10.80 -11.98 66.42
C ASN A 6 12.00 -12.73 65.81
N GLN A 7 12.86 -11.93 65.13
CA GLN A 7 14.35 -11.93 65.14
C GLN A 7 15.07 -13.20 64.61
N PHE A 8 16.05 -13.14 63.69
CA PHE A 8 17.17 -12.20 63.56
C PHE A 8 17.55 -11.92 62.09
N TYR A 9 17.82 -10.65 61.81
CA TYR A 9 18.47 -10.13 60.61
C TYR A 9 19.93 -9.78 60.93
N LEU A 10 20.85 -10.01 60.00
CA LEU A 10 22.10 -9.26 59.89
C LEU A 10 21.98 -8.34 58.66
N ILE A 11 21.52 -7.10 58.89
CA ILE A 11 21.34 -6.04 57.90
C ILE A 11 22.61 -5.20 57.81
N ARG A 12 23.14 -5.02 56.59
CA ARG A 12 24.00 -3.86 56.27
C ARG A 12 23.13 -2.60 56.22
N ARG A 13 23.36 -1.70 57.18
CA ARG A 13 22.76 -0.36 57.24
C ARG A 13 23.12 0.42 55.97
N GLY A 14 22.10 0.95 55.26
CA GLY A 14 22.31 1.91 54.18
C GLY A 14 21.46 1.73 52.91
N SER A 15 20.50 0.78 52.85
CA SER A 15 19.60 0.72 51.68
C SER A 15 18.38 1.62 51.86
N THR A 16 18.20 2.52 50.89
CA THR A 16 17.04 3.41 50.67
C THR A 16 15.74 2.66 50.37
N LEU A 17 15.81 1.33 50.23
CA LEU A 17 14.67 0.45 49.98
C LEU A 17 13.83 0.25 51.26
N CYS A 18 14.48 0.17 52.42
CA CYS A 18 13.78 -0.07 53.69
C CYS A 18 12.96 1.14 54.14
N THR A 19 13.41 2.36 53.82
CA THR A 19 12.66 3.59 54.07
C THR A 19 11.44 3.71 53.16
N LYS A 20 11.57 3.36 51.88
CA LYS A 20 10.44 3.34 50.92
C LYS A 20 9.42 2.24 51.22
N LEU A 21 9.87 1.10 51.77
CA LEU A 21 8.99 0.00 52.19
C LEU A 21 8.23 0.34 53.49
N LYS A 22 8.81 1.14 54.39
CA LYS A 22 8.12 1.68 55.57
C LYS A 22 7.08 2.74 55.22
N GLU A 23 7.33 3.54 54.19
CA GLU A 23 6.34 4.49 53.64
C GLU A 23 5.17 3.77 52.96
N ALA A 24 5.40 2.58 52.38
CA ALA A 24 4.35 1.75 51.77
C ALA A 24 3.45 1.01 52.78
N SER A 25 3.81 0.98 54.08
CA SER A 25 3.06 0.26 55.13
C SER A 25 2.18 1.14 56.03
N GLY A 26 2.08 2.45 55.77
CA GLY A 26 1.01 3.29 56.35
C GLY A 26 1.20 3.80 57.79
N GLU A 27 2.43 4.00 58.28
CA GLU A 27 2.67 4.73 59.54
C GLU A 27 3.01 6.21 59.25
N ALA A 28 2.28 7.14 59.88
CA ALA A 28 2.44 8.58 59.70
C ALA A 28 3.25 9.25 60.82
N THR A 29 3.80 10.44 60.50
CA THR A 29 4.48 11.47 61.34
C THR A 29 6.01 11.30 61.48
N THR A 30 6.89 12.31 61.35
CA THR A 30 6.79 13.78 61.25
C THR A 30 8.12 14.38 60.75
N SER A 31 8.01 15.43 59.92
CA SER A 31 8.87 16.63 59.79
C SER A 31 10.40 16.56 59.55
N LYS A 32 10.80 17.25 58.47
CA LYS A 32 11.88 18.26 58.30
C LYS A 32 13.31 17.85 58.73
N GLU A 33 14.26 17.80 57.81
CA GLU A 33 15.19 18.90 57.44
C GLU A 33 15.89 18.49 56.11
N LYS A 34 15.78 19.19 54.96
CA LYS A 34 16.53 20.42 54.55
C LYS A 34 17.95 20.41 55.13
N GLU A 35 19.05 20.41 54.38
CA GLU A 35 19.50 21.28 53.29
C GLU A 35 21.05 21.07 53.34
N LYS A 36 21.84 20.88 52.26
CA LYS A 36 22.60 21.96 51.59
C LYS A 36 23.81 21.41 50.78
N TYR A 37 24.06 22.09 49.65
CA TYR A 37 25.31 22.30 48.86
C TYR A 37 26.14 21.08 48.42
N VAL A 38 26.35 20.79 47.12
CA VAL A 38 26.98 21.55 46.00
C VAL A 38 28.51 21.69 46.14
N ALA A 39 29.16 21.31 45.03
CA ALA A 39 30.52 21.61 44.56
C ALA A 39 31.68 20.73 45.06
N GLY A 40 32.51 20.30 44.11
CA GLY A 40 33.84 19.74 44.37
C GLY A 40 34.29 18.67 43.39
N SER A 41 34.49 19.04 42.13
CA SER A 41 35.27 18.26 41.16
C SER A 41 36.76 18.54 41.37
N GLU A 42 37.54 17.56 41.83
CA GLU A 42 39.00 17.54 41.61
C GLU A 42 39.42 16.13 41.17
N ILE A 43 39.92 16.05 39.94
CA ILE A 43 40.57 14.88 39.36
C ILE A 43 42.05 15.05 39.69
N GLU A 44 42.61 14.20 40.56
CA GLU A 44 44.05 14.17 40.80
C GLU A 44 44.78 13.81 39.49
N ARG A 45 45.73 14.67 39.12
CA ARG A 45 46.64 14.52 37.98
C ARG A 45 48.02 14.22 38.54
N ASP A 46 48.77 13.38 37.86
CA ASP A 46 50.14 13.05 38.27
C ASP A 46 51.12 14.21 38.00
N ALA A 47 52.38 14.05 38.41
CA ALA A 47 53.42 15.09 38.35
C ALA A 47 53.72 15.63 36.93
N ASN A 48 53.15 15.01 35.88
CA ASN A 48 53.27 15.45 34.49
C ASN A 48 51.92 15.93 33.90
N GLY A 49 50.85 16.05 34.69
CA GLY A 49 49.63 16.80 34.36
C GLY A 49 48.54 16.03 33.59
N GLU A 50 48.63 14.71 33.46
CA GLU A 50 47.61 13.89 32.79
C GLU A 50 46.72 13.10 33.78
N ALA A 51 45.48 12.82 33.38
CA ALA A 51 44.45 12.21 34.23
C ALA A 51 44.53 10.67 34.23
N PHE A 52 44.63 10.07 35.41
CA PHE A 52 44.85 8.64 35.63
C PHE A 52 43.68 7.75 35.16
N ARG A 53 43.96 6.73 34.34
CA ARG A 53 43.05 5.63 33.98
C ARG A 53 43.77 4.30 34.22
N GLU A 54 43.26 3.43 35.10
CA GLU A 54 43.83 2.10 35.29
C GLU A 54 42.91 0.96 34.84
N MET A 55 43.46 0.17 33.90
CA MET A 55 42.96 -1.12 33.45
C MET A 55 43.63 -2.29 34.22
N PHE A 56 42.83 -3.32 34.53
CA PHE A 56 43.14 -4.72 34.89
C PHE A 56 44.59 -5.15 35.25
N VAL A 57 44.77 -5.72 36.46
CA VAL A 57 45.91 -6.63 36.79
C VAL A 57 45.53 -7.80 37.74
N MET A 58 46.07 -8.98 37.45
CA MET A 58 46.01 -10.26 38.18
C MET A 58 46.69 -10.26 39.59
N PRO A 59 46.35 -11.21 40.50
CA PRO A 59 46.90 -11.26 41.86
C PRO A 59 48.14 -12.14 41.94
N ASN A 60 49.36 -11.57 41.92
CA ASN A 60 50.58 -12.29 42.39
C ASN A 60 51.81 -11.40 42.69
N ARG A 61 51.66 -10.07 42.78
CA ARG A 61 52.79 -9.15 43.03
C ARG A 61 53.12 -8.94 44.52
N LYS A 62 52.21 -9.22 45.45
CA LYS A 62 52.42 -8.97 46.90
C LYS A 62 53.42 -9.95 47.56
N LEU A 63 53.49 -11.20 47.13
CA LEU A 63 54.36 -12.20 47.77
C LEU A 63 55.86 -11.99 47.45
N ARG A 64 56.20 -11.54 46.24
CA ARG A 64 57.59 -11.29 45.83
C ARG A 64 58.15 -10.01 46.44
N ALA A 65 57.33 -8.95 46.53
CA ALA A 65 57.73 -7.72 47.21
C ALA A 65 57.96 -7.95 48.70
N GLN A 66 57.17 -8.83 49.34
CA GLN A 66 57.33 -9.18 50.75
C GLN A 66 58.58 -10.02 51.02
N ILE A 67 58.88 -11.02 50.19
CA ILE A 67 60.12 -11.82 50.30
C ILE A 67 61.38 -10.95 50.06
N GLN A 68 61.28 -9.97 49.16
CA GLN A 68 62.37 -9.04 48.86
C GLN A 68 62.56 -8.01 49.99
N LEU A 69 61.46 -7.56 50.64
CA LEU A 69 61.49 -6.77 51.87
C LEU A 69 62.07 -7.56 53.05
N GLU A 70 61.75 -8.85 53.20
CA GLU A 70 62.28 -9.72 54.26
C GLU A 70 63.78 -10.03 54.07
N GLN A 71 64.26 -10.07 52.82
CA GLN A 71 65.68 -10.16 52.45
C GLN A 71 66.43 -8.83 52.67
N LEU A 72 65.81 -7.68 52.34
CA LEU A 72 66.39 -6.34 52.53
C LEU A 72 66.36 -5.86 53.99
N THR A 73 65.44 -6.36 54.82
CA THR A 73 65.32 -6.04 56.25
C THR A 73 66.13 -7.00 57.15
N GLY A 74 66.88 -7.94 56.57
CA GLY A 74 67.74 -8.87 57.31
C GLY A 74 66.99 -9.90 58.17
N ARG A 75 65.67 -10.05 58.01
CA ARG A 75 64.81 -10.89 58.86
C ARG A 75 64.60 -12.32 58.35
N GLY A 76 65.28 -12.74 57.28
CA GLY A 76 65.19 -14.11 56.76
C GLY A 76 66.53 -14.69 56.29
N GLN A 77 67.17 -15.53 57.11
CA GLN A 77 68.24 -16.42 56.64
C GLN A 77 67.62 -17.69 56.03
N VAL A 78 67.81 -17.91 54.73
CA VAL A 78 67.44 -19.18 54.09
C VAL A 78 68.70 -20.04 53.97
N GLN A 79 68.78 -21.10 54.77
CA GLN A 79 69.81 -22.14 54.61
C GLN A 79 69.64 -22.82 53.24
N LYS A 80 70.65 -22.73 52.38
CA LYS A 80 70.74 -23.53 51.15
C LYS A 80 71.34 -24.90 51.49
N LEU A 81 70.49 -25.90 51.73
CA LEU A 81 70.93 -27.30 51.76
C LEU A 81 71.24 -27.76 50.33
N SER A 82 72.38 -28.44 50.15
CA SER A 82 72.87 -28.89 48.84
C SER A 82 72.00 -30.03 48.27
N ARG A 83 71.84 -30.04 46.95
CA ARG A 83 70.88 -30.88 46.20
C ARG A 83 71.17 -32.39 46.19
N PHE A 84 72.26 -32.87 46.80
CA PHE A 84 72.63 -34.28 46.76
C PHE A 84 71.85 -35.18 47.74
N ASP A 85 71.21 -34.61 48.76
CA ASP A 85 70.53 -35.37 49.83
C ASP A 85 69.02 -35.65 49.53
N ILE A 86 68.50 -35.17 48.40
CA ILE A 86 67.09 -35.36 48.02
C ILE A 86 66.88 -36.61 47.15
N GLN A 87 67.85 -36.97 46.32
CA GLN A 87 67.73 -38.12 45.42
C GLN A 87 67.86 -39.46 46.17
N ASP A 88 68.75 -39.56 47.15
CA ASP A 88 68.89 -40.77 47.97
C ASP A 88 67.71 -40.98 48.92
N ARG A 89 67.13 -39.90 49.46
CA ARG A 89 65.88 -39.98 50.26
C ARG A 89 64.64 -40.33 49.41
N LEU A 90 64.65 -40.05 48.11
CA LEU A 90 63.58 -40.42 47.18
C LEU A 90 63.72 -41.85 46.64
N ALA A 91 64.94 -42.40 46.58
CA ALA A 91 65.20 -43.75 46.12
C ALA A 91 64.74 -44.84 47.12
N VAL A 92 64.71 -44.52 48.42
CA VAL A 92 64.41 -45.50 49.50
C VAL A 92 62.96 -45.43 50.01
N ARG A 93 62.14 -44.45 49.59
CA ARG A 93 60.74 -44.35 50.07
C ARG A 93 59.77 -45.21 49.26
N THR A 94 59.02 -46.07 49.95
CA THR A 94 57.83 -46.72 49.41
C THR A 94 56.79 -45.68 48.99
N SER A 95 55.98 -45.99 47.97
CA SER A 95 54.87 -45.11 47.57
C SER A 95 53.93 -44.87 48.76
N ARG A 96 53.61 -43.62 49.09
CA ARG A 96 52.65 -43.27 50.17
C ARG A 96 51.29 -43.97 50.05
N SER A 97 50.91 -44.38 48.84
CA SER A 97 49.74 -45.23 48.59
C SER A 97 49.78 -46.60 49.27
N LYS A 98 50.97 -47.03 49.73
CA LYS A 98 51.19 -48.28 50.48
C LYS A 98 51.42 -48.04 51.98
N GLU A 99 51.61 -46.80 52.42
CA GLU A 99 51.94 -46.44 53.82
C GLU A 99 50.71 -45.98 54.63
N MET A 100 49.60 -45.62 53.98
CA MET A 100 48.40 -45.10 54.65
C MET A 100 47.18 -45.97 54.37
N SER A 101 46.44 -46.34 55.43
CA SER A 101 45.19 -47.11 55.32
C SER A 101 44.06 -46.25 54.71
N PRO A 102 43.23 -46.80 53.81
CA PRO A 102 42.02 -46.13 53.31
C PRO A 102 40.99 -45.80 54.39
N GLU A 103 41.04 -46.48 55.53
CA GLU A 103 40.01 -46.45 56.59
C GLU A 103 40.36 -45.53 57.78
N GLN A 104 41.46 -44.78 57.70
CA GLN A 104 41.85 -43.84 58.75
C GLN A 104 40.87 -42.65 58.87
N ASP A 105 40.89 -41.95 60.00
CA ASP A 105 40.09 -40.74 60.19
C ASP A 105 40.62 -39.58 59.33
N TRP A 106 40.01 -39.44 58.16
CA TRP A 106 40.35 -38.41 57.17
C TRP A 106 40.11 -36.98 57.68
N THR A 107 39.27 -36.78 58.71
CA THR A 107 39.05 -35.43 59.26
C THR A 107 40.26 -34.89 60.02
N ASN A 108 41.18 -35.74 60.49
CA ASN A 108 42.46 -35.32 61.08
C ASN A 108 43.54 -35.05 60.03
N VAL A 109 43.53 -35.81 58.93
CA VAL A 109 44.49 -35.65 57.81
C VAL A 109 44.14 -34.43 56.96
N TRP A 110 42.85 -34.11 56.86
CA TRP A 110 42.31 -33.03 56.05
C TRP A 110 41.26 -32.25 56.86
N PRO A 111 41.67 -31.32 57.75
CA PRO A 111 40.77 -30.75 58.76
C PRO A 111 39.87 -29.61 58.28
N ALA A 112 40.06 -29.09 57.07
CA ALA A 112 39.33 -27.93 56.56
C ALA A 112 38.93 -28.10 55.09
N PRO A 113 37.79 -27.52 54.66
CA PRO A 113 37.31 -27.59 53.29
C PRO A 113 38.29 -26.88 52.35
N ARG A 114 39.11 -27.66 51.63
CA ARG A 114 40.15 -27.15 50.73
C ARG A 114 40.25 -28.04 49.51
N SER A 115 40.59 -27.45 48.37
CA SER A 115 40.82 -28.18 47.11
C SER A 115 41.89 -29.26 47.30
N PHE A 116 41.65 -30.43 46.71
CA PHE A 116 42.50 -31.60 46.82
C PHE A 116 43.98 -31.31 46.54
N ASN A 117 44.85 -31.78 47.43
CA ASN A 117 46.31 -31.65 47.29
C ASN A 117 46.95 -33.03 47.20
N ALA A 118 47.46 -33.34 46.02
CA ALA A 118 48.09 -34.63 45.70
C ALA A 118 49.35 -34.91 46.53
N SER A 119 49.92 -33.91 47.22
CA SER A 119 51.06 -34.12 48.12
C SER A 119 50.68 -34.57 49.53
N VAL A 120 49.40 -34.58 49.88
CA VAL A 120 48.91 -34.94 51.23
C VAL A 120 48.03 -36.20 51.20
N VAL A 121 47.29 -36.43 50.10
CA VAL A 121 46.39 -37.59 49.96
C VAL A 121 47.04 -38.66 49.08
N PRO A 122 47.05 -39.95 49.48
CA PRO A 122 47.83 -41.01 48.83
C PRO A 122 47.17 -41.59 47.56
N LEU A 123 46.33 -40.80 46.87
CA LEU A 123 45.65 -41.21 45.63
C LEU A 123 46.45 -40.74 44.40
N PRO A 124 46.73 -41.63 43.41
CA PRO A 124 47.57 -41.30 42.27
C PRO A 124 46.77 -40.53 41.20
N VAL A 125 46.39 -39.29 41.50
CA VAL A 125 45.61 -38.44 40.58
C VAL A 125 46.30 -37.07 40.47
N ARG A 126 46.71 -36.67 39.25
CA ARG A 126 47.24 -35.32 38.97
C ARG A 126 46.56 -34.73 37.73
N MET A 127 46.20 -33.44 37.81
CA MET A 127 45.59 -32.67 36.71
C MET A 127 46.63 -31.87 35.90
N GLY A 128 46.46 -31.83 34.57
CA GLY A 128 47.17 -30.95 33.62
C GLY A 128 47.74 -31.67 32.39
N SER A 129 47.61 -31.06 31.20
CA SER A 129 48.33 -31.51 30.00
C SER A 129 49.78 -31.02 30.05
N ARG A 130 50.72 -31.85 29.59
CA ARG A 130 52.14 -31.44 29.53
C ARG A 130 52.39 -30.70 28.22
N PRO A 131 53.15 -29.60 28.24
CA PRO A 131 53.51 -28.91 27.00
C PRO A 131 54.33 -29.80 26.05
N HIS A 132 55.17 -30.72 26.57
CA HIS A 132 56.07 -31.57 25.77
C HIS A 132 55.94 -33.05 26.19
N PRO A 133 55.00 -33.80 25.58
CA PRO A 133 54.66 -35.17 25.99
C PRO A 133 55.74 -36.21 25.65
N GLU A 134 56.60 -35.96 24.66
CA GLU A 134 57.56 -36.96 24.15
C GLU A 134 58.78 -37.20 25.06
N ARG A 135 59.12 -36.26 25.96
CA ARG A 135 60.36 -36.32 26.74
C ARG A 135 60.28 -37.11 28.06
N ARG A 136 59.12 -37.66 28.45
CA ARG A 136 58.97 -38.46 29.69
C ARG A 136 57.88 -39.53 29.54
N ALA A 137 58.13 -40.71 30.13
CA ALA A 137 57.20 -41.83 30.05
C ALA A 137 55.79 -41.52 30.61
N PRO A 138 54.73 -42.07 30.00
CA PRO A 138 53.33 -41.84 30.40
C PRO A 138 53.01 -42.43 31.79
N PHE A 139 51.96 -41.91 32.43
CA PHE A 139 51.57 -42.30 33.78
C PHE A 139 51.04 -43.74 33.82
N LYS A 140 51.45 -44.53 34.82
CA LYS A 140 51.10 -45.96 34.92
C LYS A 140 49.71 -46.29 35.49
N LYS A 141 48.91 -45.32 35.96
CA LYS A 141 47.52 -45.55 36.45
C LYS A 141 46.59 -44.36 36.17
N PHE A 142 45.33 -44.64 35.84
CA PHE A 142 44.25 -43.67 35.62
C PHE A 142 43.41 -43.49 36.89
N GLY A 143 43.11 -42.25 37.27
CA GLY A 143 42.21 -41.93 38.38
C GLY A 143 41.08 -41.01 37.91
N ASN A 144 39.90 -41.13 38.53
CA ASN A 144 38.73 -40.35 38.16
C ASN A 144 38.92 -38.87 38.56
N LEU A 145 39.02 -37.99 37.56
CA LEU A 145 39.21 -36.54 37.73
C LEU A 145 38.04 -35.87 38.46
N GLU A 146 36.84 -36.46 38.41
CA GLU A 146 35.63 -35.94 39.04
C GLU A 146 35.74 -35.92 40.57
N LEU A 147 36.46 -36.88 41.17
CA LEU A 147 36.66 -36.97 42.63
C LEU A 147 37.46 -35.79 43.19
N VAL A 148 38.22 -35.10 42.35
CA VAL A 148 39.02 -33.92 42.70
C VAL A 148 38.17 -32.64 42.70
N LYS A 149 36.98 -32.66 42.07
CA LYS A 149 36.09 -31.50 41.93
C LYS A 149 35.29 -31.19 43.21
N ILE A 150 35.15 -32.16 44.12
CA ILE A 150 34.42 -32.01 45.38
C ILE A 150 35.41 -31.61 46.49
N PRO A 151 35.41 -30.36 46.99
CA PRO A 151 36.39 -29.88 47.97
C PRO A 151 36.40 -30.66 49.30
N ASN A 152 35.30 -31.36 49.59
CA ASN A 152 35.06 -32.06 50.86
C ASN A 152 34.90 -33.57 50.69
N PHE A 153 35.35 -34.15 49.58
CA PHE A 153 35.10 -35.57 49.27
C PHE A 153 35.49 -36.51 50.42
N LEU A 154 36.63 -36.26 51.07
CA LEU A 154 37.12 -37.08 52.20
C LEU A 154 36.38 -36.83 53.53
N HIS A 155 35.53 -35.80 53.61
CA HIS A 155 34.60 -35.53 54.71
C HIS A 155 33.21 -36.16 54.47
N LEU A 156 32.97 -36.81 53.33
CA LEU A 156 31.75 -37.55 53.04
C LEU A 156 31.86 -39.03 53.42
N THR A 157 32.91 -39.41 54.15
CA THR A 157 33.00 -40.75 54.73
C THR A 157 31.92 -40.92 55.79
N PRO A 158 31.31 -42.12 55.92
CA PRO A 158 30.21 -42.35 56.86
C PRO A 158 30.54 -41.89 58.29
N ALA A 159 31.76 -42.16 58.76
CA ALA A 159 32.22 -41.73 60.09
C ALA A 159 32.30 -40.21 60.26
N ALA A 160 32.74 -39.48 59.23
CA ALA A 160 32.80 -38.02 59.26
C ALA A 160 31.40 -37.39 59.20
N ILE A 161 30.50 -37.95 58.36
CA ILE A 161 29.11 -37.52 58.26
C ILE A 161 28.38 -37.76 59.57
N GLU A 162 28.53 -38.93 60.19
CA GLU A 162 27.89 -39.26 61.46
C GLU A 162 28.32 -38.30 62.58
N LYS A 163 29.62 -37.98 62.66
CA LYS A 163 30.17 -37.00 63.61
C LYS A 163 29.63 -35.58 63.37
N GLN A 164 29.50 -35.16 62.11
CA GLN A 164 28.92 -33.86 61.76
C GLN A 164 27.40 -33.82 62.01
N CYS A 165 26.67 -34.88 61.68
CA CYS A 165 25.24 -34.99 61.92
C CYS A 165 24.93 -35.01 63.42
N LEU A 166 25.73 -35.68 64.25
CA LEU A 166 25.61 -35.64 65.71
C LEU A 166 25.84 -34.22 66.26
N ALA A 167 26.83 -33.50 65.76
CA ALA A 167 27.09 -32.12 66.15
C ALA A 167 25.95 -31.16 65.73
N ILE A 168 25.39 -31.35 64.53
CA ILE A 168 24.31 -30.50 63.99
C ILE A 168 22.95 -30.83 64.64
N LYS A 169 22.71 -32.10 64.99
CA LYS A 169 21.46 -32.56 65.61
C LYS A 169 21.16 -31.85 66.94
N GLN A 170 22.20 -31.40 67.65
CA GLN A 170 22.07 -30.60 68.88
C GLN A 170 21.44 -29.22 68.64
N PHE A 171 21.46 -28.72 67.40
CA PHE A 171 20.97 -27.39 67.03
C PHE A 171 19.72 -27.43 66.11
N CYS A 172 19.15 -28.61 65.86
CA CYS A 172 17.98 -28.77 64.99
C CYS A 172 16.71 -29.05 65.82
N THR A 173 15.61 -28.39 65.46
CA THR A 173 14.26 -28.74 65.93
C THR A 173 13.69 -29.88 65.10
N GLU A 174 12.83 -30.72 65.70
CA GLU A 174 12.16 -31.80 64.97
C GLU A 174 11.21 -31.24 63.89
N TYR A 175 11.29 -31.83 62.68
CA TYR A 175 10.52 -31.38 61.52
C TYR A 175 9.03 -31.71 61.72
N PRO A 176 8.09 -30.75 61.57
CA PRO A 176 6.67 -31.03 61.76
C PRO A 176 6.18 -32.10 60.76
N PRO A 177 5.62 -33.22 61.22
CA PRO A 177 5.21 -34.31 60.34
C PRO A 177 4.03 -33.94 59.43
N GLU A 178 3.26 -32.90 59.79
CA GLU A 178 2.09 -32.40 59.05
C GLU A 178 2.42 -31.89 57.64
N LEU A 179 3.66 -31.47 57.38
CA LEU A 179 4.10 -30.86 56.12
C LEU A 179 4.54 -31.87 55.05
N LYS A 180 4.73 -33.15 55.39
CA LYS A 180 5.21 -34.17 54.43
C LYS A 180 4.13 -34.75 53.52
N GLY A 181 2.84 -34.51 53.80
CA GLY A 181 1.75 -35.28 53.19
C GLY A 181 0.65 -34.49 52.46
N ASN A 182 0.68 -33.15 52.39
CA ASN A 182 -0.48 -32.40 51.91
C ASN A 182 -0.28 -31.83 50.49
N LYS A 183 -0.77 -32.55 49.46
CA LYS A 183 -0.70 -32.14 48.03
C LYS A 183 -1.43 -30.82 47.74
N GLU A 184 -2.33 -30.38 48.61
CA GLU A 184 -3.09 -29.13 48.49
C GLU A 184 -2.20 -27.88 48.65
N LEU A 185 -1.09 -27.94 49.40
CA LEU A 185 -0.17 -26.81 49.59
C LEU A 185 0.54 -26.39 48.29
N GLN A 186 0.68 -27.28 47.30
CA GLN A 186 1.24 -26.95 45.98
C GLN A 186 0.34 -26.04 45.14
N LYS A 187 -0.97 -25.95 45.44
CA LYS A 187 -1.91 -25.01 44.79
C LYS A 187 -1.84 -23.59 45.40
N VAL A 188 -1.26 -23.44 46.59
CA VAL A 188 -1.32 -22.20 47.38
C VAL A 188 -0.08 -21.32 47.19
N VAL A 189 1.00 -21.82 46.57
CA VAL A 189 2.23 -21.04 46.33
C VAL A 189 2.24 -20.50 44.89
N PRO A 190 2.04 -19.19 44.69
CA PRO A 190 1.82 -18.62 43.35
C PRO A 190 3.07 -18.57 42.48
N LEU A 191 4.26 -18.50 43.09
CA LEU A 191 5.55 -18.29 42.43
C LEU A 191 6.47 -19.50 42.62
N LYS A 192 7.05 -20.02 41.53
CA LYS A 192 8.05 -21.09 41.55
C LYS A 192 9.31 -20.63 40.80
N VAL A 193 10.48 -20.95 41.33
CA VAL A 193 11.77 -20.63 40.69
C VAL A 193 12.53 -21.94 40.51
N TYR A 194 12.91 -22.23 39.27
CA TYR A 194 13.68 -23.41 38.89
C TYR A 194 15.09 -23.00 38.47
N TYR A 195 16.08 -23.74 38.95
CA TYR A 195 17.48 -23.63 38.57
C TYR A 195 18.18 -24.97 38.72
N ASN A 196 19.31 -25.14 38.05
CA ASN A 196 20.10 -26.38 38.10
C ASN A 196 21.34 -26.19 38.99
N ASP A 197 21.52 -27.09 39.97
CA ASP A 197 22.63 -27.06 40.93
C ASP A 197 23.75 -28.05 40.66
N TYR A 198 23.54 -29.04 39.78
CA TYR A 198 24.45 -30.17 39.62
C TYR A 198 25.49 -29.97 38.51
N VAL A 199 26.71 -30.47 38.77
CA VAL A 199 27.85 -30.47 37.85
C VAL A 199 27.61 -31.53 36.77
N HIS A 200 27.41 -31.09 35.53
CA HIS A 200 27.28 -31.99 34.39
C HIS A 200 28.65 -32.60 34.02
N GLN A 201 28.67 -33.83 33.50
CA GLN A 201 29.89 -34.44 32.95
C GLN A 201 30.46 -33.53 31.85
N GLY A 202 31.61 -32.93 32.12
CA GLY A 202 32.22 -31.92 31.28
C GLY A 202 33.60 -31.54 31.78
N SER A 203 34.43 -31.03 30.87
CA SER A 203 35.82 -30.65 31.12
C SER A 203 35.98 -29.37 31.96
N SER A 204 34.88 -28.66 32.24
CA SER A 204 34.86 -27.39 32.98
C SER A 204 34.09 -27.51 34.30
N LEU A 205 34.60 -26.88 35.36
CA LEU A 205 33.93 -26.75 36.67
C LEU A 205 32.74 -25.78 36.65
N ARG A 206 32.53 -25.01 35.57
CA ARG A 206 31.47 -23.99 35.44
C ARG A 206 30.52 -24.36 34.30
N ASP A 207 29.42 -25.03 34.59
CA ASP A 207 28.34 -25.26 33.60
C ASP A 207 27.49 -23.99 33.47
N ILE A 208 27.34 -23.51 32.24
CA ILE A 208 26.54 -22.33 31.90
C ILE A 208 25.05 -22.54 32.24
N ARG A 209 24.56 -23.77 32.30
CA ARG A 209 23.15 -24.05 32.67
C ARG A 209 22.84 -23.75 34.14
N SER A 210 23.86 -23.74 35.01
CA SER A 210 23.68 -23.43 36.44
C SER A 210 23.36 -21.96 36.74
N ARG A 211 23.64 -21.05 35.79
CA ARG A 211 23.30 -19.62 35.91
C ARG A 211 21.89 -19.27 35.43
N VAL A 212 21.22 -20.17 34.69
CA VAL A 212 19.90 -19.93 34.12
C VAL A 212 18.84 -20.12 35.21
N THR A 213 17.94 -19.15 35.32
CA THR A 213 16.83 -19.20 36.28
C THR A 213 15.52 -19.05 35.53
N THR A 214 14.55 -19.89 35.88
CA THR A 214 13.21 -19.89 35.28
C THR A 214 12.20 -19.65 36.38
N THR A 215 11.56 -18.49 36.36
CA THR A 215 10.52 -18.11 37.31
C THR A 215 9.15 -18.29 36.68
N THR A 216 8.29 -19.10 37.29
CA THR A 216 6.91 -19.30 36.85
C THR A 216 5.93 -18.76 37.88
N LEU A 217 4.88 -18.08 37.42
CA LEU A 217 3.86 -17.44 38.25
C LEU A 217 2.47 -17.76 37.70
N ASN A 218 1.55 -18.21 38.55
CA ASN A 218 0.14 -18.29 38.18
C ASN A 218 -0.49 -16.89 38.22
N VAL A 219 -0.89 -16.35 37.07
CA VAL A 219 -1.43 -14.98 36.97
C VAL A 219 -2.78 -14.85 37.68
N ALA A 220 -3.56 -15.93 37.80
CA ALA A 220 -4.83 -15.92 38.53
C ALA A 220 -4.67 -15.68 40.04
N ALA A 221 -3.49 -15.99 40.59
CA ALA A 221 -3.20 -15.77 42.00
C ALA A 221 -2.81 -14.31 42.34
N LEU A 222 -2.61 -13.45 41.32
CA LEU A 222 -2.40 -12.02 41.52
C LEU A 222 -3.74 -11.30 41.71
N ASN A 223 -3.81 -10.40 42.69
CA ASN A 223 -4.98 -9.57 42.94
C ASN A 223 -5.06 -8.39 41.94
N LEU A 224 -5.43 -8.70 40.69
CA LEU A 224 -5.54 -7.75 39.57
C LEU A 224 -7.00 -7.65 39.10
N SER A 225 -7.42 -6.46 38.66
CA SER A 225 -8.70 -6.28 37.97
C SER A 225 -8.73 -7.07 36.65
N SER A 226 -9.92 -7.37 36.12
CA SER A 226 -10.07 -8.06 34.83
C SER A 226 -9.32 -7.32 33.71
N PHE A 227 -9.37 -5.99 33.74
CA PHE A 227 -8.66 -5.11 32.82
C PHE A 227 -7.13 -5.19 32.97
N ALA A 228 -6.62 -5.05 34.19
CA ALA A 228 -5.18 -5.15 34.47
C ALA A 228 -4.64 -6.54 34.12
N ARG A 229 -5.46 -7.59 34.26
CA ARG A 229 -5.10 -8.96 33.88
C ARG A 229 -4.96 -9.12 32.35
N ASP A 230 -5.89 -8.60 31.55
CA ASP A 230 -5.79 -8.58 30.07
C ASP A 230 -4.54 -7.79 29.63
N LYS A 231 -4.32 -6.62 30.23
CA LYS A 231 -3.13 -5.80 29.97
C LYS A 231 -1.83 -6.54 30.31
N LEU A 232 -1.77 -7.23 31.45
CA LEU A 232 -0.61 -8.03 31.84
C LEU A 232 -0.35 -9.18 30.86
N GLN A 233 -1.38 -9.87 30.40
CA GLN A 233 -1.25 -10.94 29.38
C GLN A 233 -0.67 -10.38 28.07
N ARG A 234 -1.12 -9.21 27.63
CA ARG A 234 -0.61 -8.54 26.42
C ARG A 234 0.85 -8.09 26.58
N LEU A 235 1.19 -7.49 27.72
CA LEU A 235 2.56 -7.06 28.02
C LEU A 235 3.54 -8.24 28.14
N ALA A 236 3.06 -9.39 28.63
CA ALA A 236 3.87 -10.60 28.75
C ALA A 236 4.14 -11.29 27.40
N GLY A 237 3.27 -11.11 26.40
CA GLY A 237 3.42 -11.66 25.05
C GLY A 237 3.63 -13.18 25.07
N SER A 238 4.67 -13.67 24.40
CA SER A 238 4.99 -15.11 24.29
C SER A 238 5.44 -15.77 25.60
N ARG A 239 5.59 -15.01 26.70
CA ARG A 239 5.99 -15.53 28.02
C ARG A 239 4.80 -16.04 28.84
N PHE A 240 3.58 -15.68 28.45
CA PHE A 240 2.35 -16.14 29.08
C PHE A 240 1.73 -17.26 28.25
N ASP A 241 1.52 -18.41 28.89
CA ASP A 241 0.83 -19.55 28.26
C ASP A 241 -0.67 -19.48 28.61
N SER A 242 -1.50 -19.24 27.59
CA SER A 242 -2.96 -19.13 27.76
C SER A 242 -3.62 -20.46 28.12
N SER A 243 -3.02 -21.60 27.76
CA SER A 243 -3.59 -22.92 28.04
C SER A 243 -3.51 -23.29 29.53
N ASN A 244 -2.43 -22.87 30.20
CA ASN A 244 -2.14 -23.21 31.60
C ASN A 244 -2.21 -22.02 32.58
N GLY A 245 -2.38 -20.79 32.07
CA GLY A 245 -2.48 -19.56 32.87
C GLY A 245 -1.18 -19.14 33.57
N MET A 246 -0.04 -19.71 33.14
CA MET A 246 1.26 -19.53 33.77
C MET A 246 2.11 -18.51 33.01
N LEU A 247 2.65 -17.53 33.72
CA LEU A 247 3.67 -16.61 33.23
C LEU A 247 5.06 -17.19 33.50
N THR A 248 5.87 -17.38 32.47
CA THR A 248 7.22 -17.96 32.57
C THR A 248 8.29 -16.94 32.16
N ILE A 249 9.17 -16.57 33.09
CA ILE A 249 10.29 -15.66 32.86
C ILE A 249 11.58 -16.45 32.97
N LEU A 250 12.25 -16.63 31.82
CA LEU A 250 13.58 -17.21 31.74
C LEU A 250 14.63 -16.08 31.67
N THR A 251 15.64 -16.17 32.54
CA THR A 251 16.75 -15.21 32.62
C THR A 251 18.10 -15.93 32.63
N ASP A 252 18.94 -15.60 31.66
CA ASP A 252 20.23 -16.26 31.40
C ASP A 252 21.40 -15.29 31.14
N ARG A 253 21.11 -13.98 31.11
CA ARG A 253 22.03 -12.93 30.65
C ARG A 253 23.03 -12.46 31.70
N CYS A 254 22.69 -12.55 32.98
CA CYS A 254 23.59 -12.14 34.05
C CYS A 254 24.64 -13.23 34.35
N HIS A 255 25.80 -12.78 34.86
CA HIS A 255 26.94 -13.67 35.09
C HIS A 255 26.71 -14.66 36.24
N THR A 256 25.95 -14.25 37.26
CA THR A 256 25.61 -15.12 38.39
C THR A 256 24.12 -15.46 38.40
N ARG A 257 23.80 -16.65 38.91
CA ARG A 257 22.41 -17.09 39.12
C ARG A 257 21.61 -16.07 39.93
N GLN A 258 22.20 -15.57 41.02
CA GLN A 258 21.59 -14.58 41.90
C GLN A 258 21.20 -13.29 41.17
N GLN A 259 22.01 -12.82 40.21
CA GLN A 259 21.68 -11.65 39.42
C GLN A 259 20.52 -11.93 38.44
N ASN A 260 20.49 -13.12 37.84
CA ASN A 260 19.36 -13.53 36.98
C ASN A 260 18.06 -13.62 37.79
N ASP A 261 18.09 -14.20 39.00
CA ASP A 261 16.93 -14.24 39.91
C ASP A 261 16.44 -12.83 40.30
N GLN A 262 17.36 -11.92 40.65
CA GLN A 262 17.01 -10.53 40.98
C GLN A 262 16.42 -9.79 39.78
N TYR A 263 16.95 -10.04 38.58
CA TYR A 263 16.44 -9.45 37.36
C TYR A 263 15.04 -9.99 37.02
N ALA A 264 14.80 -11.29 37.18
CA ALA A 264 13.47 -11.89 37.01
C ALA A 264 12.44 -11.29 37.98
N ALA A 265 12.81 -11.08 39.25
CA ALA A 265 11.96 -10.43 40.24
C ALA A 265 11.63 -8.97 39.88
N TYR A 266 12.64 -8.21 39.41
CA TYR A 266 12.43 -6.83 38.94
C TYR A 266 11.44 -6.78 37.77
N LEU A 267 11.58 -7.68 36.79
CA LEU A 267 10.75 -7.74 35.60
C LEU A 267 9.28 -8.05 35.96
N LEU A 268 9.05 -8.96 36.92
CA LEU A 268 7.72 -9.22 37.47
C LEU A 268 7.12 -7.98 38.15
N THR A 269 7.91 -7.23 38.91
CA THR A 269 7.46 -6.00 39.58
C THR A 269 7.04 -4.94 38.56
N VAL A 270 7.85 -4.74 37.50
CA VAL A 270 7.52 -3.79 36.42
C VAL A 270 6.23 -4.19 35.72
N LEU A 271 6.09 -5.46 35.32
CA LEU A 271 4.87 -5.95 34.66
C LEU A 271 3.62 -5.75 35.51
N TYR A 272 3.71 -6.01 36.82
CA TYR A 272 2.61 -5.82 37.75
C TYR A 272 2.18 -4.35 37.87
N HIS A 273 3.13 -3.41 37.95
CA HIS A 273 2.82 -1.99 38.07
C HIS A 273 2.34 -1.38 36.76
N GLU A 274 2.94 -1.74 35.62
CA GLU A 274 2.48 -1.27 34.31
C GLU A 274 1.07 -1.78 33.97
N ALA A 275 0.74 -3.02 34.36
CA ALA A 275 -0.60 -3.57 34.20
C ALA A 275 -1.67 -2.81 35.00
N ASN A 276 -1.32 -2.23 36.15
CA ASN A 276 -2.25 -1.47 37.00
C ASN A 276 -2.35 0.02 36.65
N LYS A 277 -1.47 0.54 35.78
CA LYS A 277 -1.60 1.92 35.31
C LYS A 277 -2.74 2.02 34.30
N VAL A 278 -3.63 2.99 34.51
CA VAL A 278 -4.66 3.35 33.53
C VAL A 278 -4.13 4.49 32.66
N GLU A 279 -4.04 4.27 31.36
CA GLU A 279 -3.56 5.27 30.39
C GLU A 279 -4.71 5.91 29.61
N LYS A 280 -4.56 7.17 29.18
CA LYS A 280 -5.65 7.94 28.53
C LYS A 280 -6.23 7.29 27.27
N TRP A 281 -5.47 6.44 26.58
CA TRP A 281 -5.97 5.71 25.41
C TRP A 281 -6.88 4.54 25.77
N GLU A 282 -6.86 4.07 27.02
CA GLU A 282 -7.69 2.97 27.51
C GLU A 282 -9.14 3.40 27.73
N GLU A 283 -9.39 4.71 27.90
CA GLU A 283 -10.74 5.31 27.93
C GLU A 283 -11.40 5.34 26.53
N ILE A 284 -10.65 5.10 25.46
CA ILE A 284 -11.09 5.19 24.05
C ILE A 284 -11.53 3.82 23.49
N ARG A 285 -11.46 2.74 24.29
CA ARG A 285 -11.65 1.36 23.83
C ARG A 285 -13.13 1.08 23.45
N GLN A 286 -13.40 0.85 22.16
CA GLN A 286 -14.72 0.42 21.65
C GLN A 286 -14.92 -1.11 21.81
N ARG A 287 -16.19 -1.55 21.78
CA ARG A 287 -16.68 -2.95 21.96
C ARG A 287 -16.01 -4.01 21.08
N GLU A 288 -15.37 -3.63 19.98
CA GLU A 288 -14.74 -4.53 19.00
C GLU A 288 -13.47 -5.21 19.54
N ASP A 289 -12.82 -4.61 20.55
CA ASP A 289 -11.63 -5.17 21.21
C ASP A 289 -11.92 -6.31 22.20
N GLU A 290 -13.20 -6.58 22.49
CA GLU A 290 -13.68 -7.70 23.33
C GLU A 290 -13.82 -9.01 22.54
N LEU A 291 -13.79 -8.96 21.20
CA LEU A 291 -13.94 -10.14 20.35
C LEU A 291 -12.61 -10.85 20.13
N ARG A 292 -12.12 -11.50 21.19
CA ARG A 292 -11.21 -12.65 21.03
C ARG A 292 -12.05 -13.83 20.55
N ILE A 293 -12.25 -13.94 19.25
CA ILE A 293 -12.87 -15.14 18.66
C ILE A 293 -11.78 -16.21 18.69
N GLU A 294 -11.91 -17.20 19.57
CA GLU A 294 -11.12 -18.42 19.51
C GLU A 294 -11.41 -19.08 18.16
N TYR A 295 -10.51 -18.88 17.19
CA TYR A 295 -10.68 -19.38 15.84
C TYR A 295 -10.56 -20.91 15.82
N ASP A 296 -9.57 -21.44 16.54
CA ASP A 296 -9.30 -22.89 16.62
C ASP A 296 -10.40 -23.64 17.39
N GLY A 297 -11.16 -24.47 16.68
CA GLY A 297 -12.29 -25.26 17.17
C GLY A 297 -13.67 -24.63 16.94
N SER A 298 -13.74 -23.39 16.44
CA SER A 298 -15.02 -22.69 16.27
C SER A 298 -15.87 -23.23 15.11
N THR A 299 -17.18 -23.05 15.20
CA THR A 299 -18.12 -23.32 14.09
C THR A 299 -17.79 -22.50 12.85
N THR A 300 -17.18 -21.32 13.02
CA THR A 300 -16.69 -20.45 11.95
C THR A 300 -15.45 -21.02 11.29
N GLN A 301 -14.47 -21.56 12.02
CA GLN A 301 -13.33 -22.28 11.44
C GLN A 301 -13.78 -23.59 10.80
N GLN A 302 -14.73 -24.33 11.37
CA GLN A 302 -15.30 -25.51 10.70
C GLN A 302 -16.04 -25.13 9.42
N LYS A 303 -16.77 -24.00 9.40
CA LYS A 303 -17.38 -23.45 8.19
C LYS A 303 -16.34 -22.95 7.18
N ILE A 304 -15.28 -22.29 7.64
CA ILE A 304 -14.18 -21.81 6.79
C ILE A 304 -13.36 -22.98 6.27
N LEU A 305 -13.12 -24.05 7.05
CA LEU A 305 -12.54 -25.32 6.60
C LEU A 305 -13.50 -26.08 5.68
N SER A 306 -14.82 -25.95 5.84
CA SER A 306 -15.78 -26.48 4.86
C SER A 306 -15.83 -25.65 3.56
N LEU A 307 -15.47 -24.37 3.62
CA LEU A 307 -15.36 -23.43 2.49
C LEU A 307 -13.98 -23.46 1.82
N LEU A 308 -12.91 -23.79 2.56
CA LEU A 308 -11.51 -23.85 2.12
C LEU A 308 -11.04 -25.30 1.87
N GLY A 309 -11.75 -26.30 2.39
CA GLY A 309 -11.28 -27.69 2.51
C GLY A 309 -12.28 -28.74 2.03
N LYS A 310 -13.26 -28.37 1.20
CA LYS A 310 -13.83 -29.34 0.26
C LYS A 310 -13.10 -29.20 -1.07
N PRO A 311 -12.39 -30.23 -1.56
CA PRO A 311 -11.96 -30.23 -2.95
C PRO A 311 -13.23 -30.09 -3.80
N ALA A 312 -13.16 -29.26 -4.85
CA ALA A 312 -14.18 -29.21 -5.88
C ALA A 312 -14.27 -30.53 -6.68
N ALA A 313 -14.01 -31.69 -6.09
CA ALA A 313 -14.27 -32.97 -6.73
C ALA A 313 -15.78 -33.13 -7.03
N ASP A 314 -16.66 -32.56 -6.19
CA ASP A 314 -18.11 -32.64 -6.39
C ASP A 314 -18.69 -31.54 -7.30
N GLU A 315 -17.95 -30.46 -7.59
CA GLU A 315 -18.40 -29.40 -8.52
C GLU A 315 -17.61 -29.36 -9.84
N ILE A 316 -16.44 -29.99 -9.94
CA ILE A 316 -15.84 -30.36 -11.25
C ILE A 316 -16.76 -31.37 -11.97
N GLY A 317 -17.61 -32.08 -11.24
CA GLY A 317 -18.65 -32.93 -11.77
C GLY A 317 -19.77 -32.19 -12.51
N SER A 318 -20.05 -30.90 -12.27
CA SER A 318 -21.28 -30.26 -12.81
C SER A 318 -21.08 -29.40 -14.05
N GLN A 319 -19.86 -28.94 -14.36
CA GLN A 319 -19.58 -28.16 -15.58
C GLN A 319 -19.00 -28.97 -16.75
N ALA A 320 -18.55 -30.21 -16.50
CA ALA A 320 -18.02 -31.13 -17.52
C ALA A 320 -18.89 -32.38 -17.75
N THR A 321 -19.83 -32.68 -16.87
CA THR A 321 -20.67 -33.87 -16.98
C THR A 321 -22.01 -33.52 -17.63
N LEU A 322 -22.25 -34.00 -18.84
CA LEU A 322 -23.57 -33.95 -19.46
C LEU A 322 -24.29 -35.26 -19.15
N ALA A 323 -25.37 -35.20 -18.37
CA ALA A 323 -26.17 -36.36 -18.00
C ALA A 323 -27.63 -36.18 -18.45
N GLU A 324 -28.05 -36.93 -19.46
CA GLU A 324 -29.43 -36.89 -19.96
C GLU A 324 -29.91 -38.28 -20.40
N THR A 325 -31.20 -38.55 -20.22
CA THR A 325 -31.83 -39.75 -20.77
C THR A 325 -32.13 -39.53 -22.24
N LYS A 326 -31.57 -40.38 -23.11
CA LYS A 326 -31.69 -40.24 -24.57
C LYS A 326 -32.13 -41.55 -25.22
N GLU A 327 -32.85 -41.43 -26.35
CA GLU A 327 -33.07 -42.57 -27.24
C GLU A 327 -31.78 -42.90 -27.98
N ILE A 328 -31.26 -44.10 -27.73
CA ILE A 328 -30.03 -44.61 -28.33
C ILE A 328 -30.37 -45.79 -29.23
N ARG A 329 -29.67 -45.85 -30.35
CA ARG A 329 -29.63 -47.02 -31.22
C ARG A 329 -28.19 -47.50 -31.35
N LYS A 330 -27.96 -48.77 -31.06
CA LYS A 330 -26.68 -49.46 -31.24
C LYS A 330 -26.74 -50.36 -32.48
N GLY A 331 -25.85 -50.16 -33.45
CA GLY A 331 -25.74 -50.99 -34.66
C GLY A 331 -26.64 -50.57 -35.84
N ARG A 332 -26.57 -51.34 -36.94
CA ARG A 332 -27.13 -51.01 -38.27
C ARG A 332 -28.67 -50.95 -38.32
N LEU A 333 -29.21 -50.45 -39.44
CA LEU A 333 -30.59 -50.02 -39.77
C LEU A 333 -31.81 -50.80 -39.21
N PHE A 334 -31.66 -51.99 -38.62
CA PHE A 334 -32.74 -52.77 -37.99
C PHE A 334 -32.67 -52.94 -36.45
N SER A 335 -31.69 -52.36 -35.76
CA SER A 335 -31.63 -52.37 -34.28
C SER A 335 -32.76 -51.56 -33.61
N LYS A 336 -33.23 -52.05 -32.45
CA LYS A 336 -34.24 -51.39 -31.60
C LYS A 336 -33.69 -50.11 -30.96
N TRP A 337 -34.58 -49.16 -30.73
CA TRP A 337 -34.31 -47.92 -30.00
C TRP A 337 -34.61 -48.13 -28.52
N ASP A 338 -33.63 -47.83 -27.68
CA ASP A 338 -33.78 -47.92 -26.22
C ASP A 338 -33.55 -46.55 -25.59
N SER A 339 -34.40 -46.18 -24.63
CA SER A 339 -34.19 -44.98 -23.82
C SER A 339 -33.26 -45.31 -22.66
N LYS A 340 -32.06 -44.71 -22.64
CA LYS A 340 -31.04 -44.96 -21.61
C LYS A 340 -30.43 -43.66 -21.12
N LYS A 341 -30.05 -43.65 -19.84
CA LYS A 341 -29.34 -42.53 -19.24
C LYS A 341 -27.91 -42.51 -19.75
N CYS A 342 -27.55 -41.41 -20.41
CA CYS A 342 -26.23 -41.17 -20.99
C CYS A 342 -25.52 -40.14 -20.14
N ILE A 343 -24.29 -40.44 -19.74
CA ILE A 343 -23.47 -39.55 -18.93
C ILE A 343 -22.12 -39.36 -19.64
N LEU A 344 -21.89 -38.19 -20.23
CA LEU A 344 -20.60 -37.80 -20.81
C LEU A 344 -19.79 -37.08 -19.73
N CYS A 345 -18.70 -37.68 -19.28
CA CYS A 345 -17.78 -37.10 -18.30
C CYS A 345 -16.34 -37.28 -18.77
N ASN A 346 -15.51 -36.23 -18.75
CA ASN A 346 -14.06 -36.32 -19.01
C ASN A 346 -13.66 -37.10 -20.30
N GLY A 347 -14.45 -36.97 -21.38
CA GLY A 347 -14.20 -37.67 -22.64
C GLY A 347 -14.63 -39.15 -22.69
N THR A 348 -15.22 -39.69 -21.62
CA THR A 348 -15.91 -40.98 -21.59
C THR A 348 -17.43 -40.80 -21.53
N LEU A 349 -18.14 -41.49 -22.41
CA LEU A 349 -19.59 -41.56 -22.47
C LEU A 349 -20.06 -42.88 -21.86
N ARG A 350 -20.72 -42.81 -20.71
CA ARG A 350 -21.33 -43.93 -20.00
C ARG A 350 -22.79 -44.07 -20.42
N ILE A 351 -23.19 -45.28 -20.81
CA ILE A 351 -24.58 -45.63 -21.11
C ILE A 351 -25.04 -46.64 -20.04
N GLU A 352 -25.96 -46.22 -19.18
CA GLU A 352 -26.48 -47.08 -18.11
C GLU A 352 -27.34 -48.22 -18.69
N ARG A 353 -27.10 -49.46 -18.23
CA ARG A 353 -27.93 -50.63 -18.57
C ARG A 353 -28.66 -51.13 -17.31
N HIS A 354 -29.97 -51.37 -17.41
CA HIS A 354 -30.70 -52.01 -16.33
C HIS A 354 -30.24 -53.48 -16.19
N MET A 355 -29.66 -53.82 -15.03
CA MET A 355 -29.27 -55.18 -14.60
C MET A 355 -27.99 -55.79 -15.23
N GLU A 356 -27.20 -55.02 -16.00
CA GLU A 356 -25.88 -55.41 -16.54
C GLU A 356 -24.82 -54.34 -16.22
N GLU A 357 -23.53 -54.64 -16.44
CA GLU A 357 -22.46 -53.62 -16.37
C GLU A 357 -22.67 -52.51 -17.41
N ASP A 358 -22.39 -51.27 -16.98
CA ASP A 358 -22.59 -50.10 -17.83
C ASP A 358 -21.64 -50.07 -19.02
N GLU A 359 -22.16 -49.63 -20.16
CA GLU A 359 -21.39 -49.58 -21.39
C GLU A 359 -20.61 -48.26 -21.48
N MET A 360 -19.29 -48.34 -21.38
CA MET A 360 -18.38 -47.19 -21.38
C MET A 360 -17.74 -46.98 -22.75
N LEU A 361 -17.94 -45.80 -23.35
CA LEU A 361 -17.41 -45.43 -24.66
C LEU A 361 -16.39 -44.29 -24.51
N LEU A 362 -15.17 -44.48 -25.01
CA LEU A 362 -14.18 -43.40 -25.06
C LEU A 362 -14.38 -42.55 -26.32
N VAL A 363 -14.86 -41.31 -26.19
CA VAL A 363 -15.26 -40.45 -27.33
C VAL A 363 -14.11 -40.17 -28.29
N ALA A 364 -12.87 -40.16 -27.80
CA ALA A 364 -11.67 -40.02 -28.63
C ALA A 364 -11.54 -41.11 -29.71
N ASN A 365 -12.12 -42.30 -29.49
CA ASN A 365 -12.03 -43.45 -30.40
C ASN A 365 -13.19 -43.53 -31.42
N TYR A 366 -14.12 -42.57 -31.42
CA TYR A 366 -15.28 -42.57 -32.31
C TYR A 366 -15.26 -41.33 -33.21
N ASN A 367 -15.67 -41.45 -34.47
CA ASN A 367 -15.96 -40.29 -35.29
C ASN A 367 -17.26 -39.64 -34.82
N VAL A 368 -17.30 -38.30 -34.73
CA VAL A 368 -18.42 -37.55 -34.14
C VAL A 368 -19.06 -36.75 -35.25
N GLU A 369 -20.26 -37.13 -35.67
CA GLU A 369 -20.99 -36.48 -36.76
C GLU A 369 -22.41 -36.12 -36.34
N ILE A 370 -22.97 -35.08 -36.94
CA ILE A 370 -24.40 -34.76 -36.79
C ILE A 370 -25.15 -35.41 -37.96
N THR A 371 -26.13 -36.23 -37.66
CA THR A 371 -26.94 -36.92 -38.68
C THR A 371 -28.42 -36.58 -38.50
N VAL A 372 -29.17 -36.61 -39.60
CA VAL A 372 -30.62 -36.33 -39.60
C VAL A 372 -31.35 -37.62 -39.87
N THR A 373 -32.27 -38.00 -38.98
CA THR A 373 -33.11 -39.19 -39.13
C THR A 373 -34.59 -38.83 -39.17
N ARG A 374 -35.47 -39.79 -39.51
CA ARG A 374 -36.93 -39.61 -39.48
C ARG A 374 -37.47 -39.24 -38.09
N ARG A 375 -36.72 -39.50 -37.02
CA ARG A 375 -37.09 -39.17 -35.62
C ARG A 375 -36.52 -37.84 -35.12
N GLY A 376 -35.62 -37.21 -35.87
CA GLY A 376 -34.97 -35.95 -35.46
C GLY A 376 -33.49 -35.89 -35.83
N LYS A 377 -32.83 -34.79 -35.45
CA LYS A 377 -31.37 -34.63 -35.55
C LYS A 377 -30.69 -35.35 -34.38
N GLY A 378 -29.58 -36.02 -34.67
CA GLY A 378 -28.90 -36.84 -33.69
C GLY A 378 -27.37 -36.80 -33.79
N LEU A 379 -26.71 -37.14 -32.69
CA LEU A 379 -25.28 -37.35 -32.60
C LEU A 379 -24.96 -38.76 -33.06
N HIS A 380 -24.12 -38.89 -34.07
CA HIS A 380 -23.61 -40.16 -34.57
C HIS A 380 -22.18 -40.36 -34.09
N LEU A 381 -21.96 -41.44 -33.33
CA LEU A 381 -20.65 -41.91 -32.90
C LEU A 381 -20.32 -43.20 -33.63
N SER A 382 -19.44 -43.14 -34.64
CA SER A 382 -19.09 -44.29 -35.47
C SER A 382 -17.63 -44.70 -35.31
N ASN A 383 -17.40 -46.01 -35.16
CA ASN A 383 -16.09 -46.65 -35.20
C ASN A 383 -16.22 -47.90 -36.10
N PRO A 384 -15.17 -48.33 -36.84
CA PRO A 384 -15.22 -49.53 -37.67
C PRO A 384 -15.85 -50.79 -37.04
N THR A 385 -15.89 -50.91 -35.71
CA THR A 385 -16.51 -52.04 -35.00
C THR A 385 -17.90 -51.77 -34.43
N ASN A 386 -18.26 -50.52 -34.11
CA ASN A 386 -19.50 -50.17 -33.41
C ASN A 386 -20.04 -48.80 -33.87
N ASP A 387 -21.35 -48.74 -34.13
CA ASP A 387 -22.07 -47.50 -34.46
C ASP A 387 -23.14 -47.21 -33.40
N PHE A 388 -23.12 -45.97 -32.87
CA PHE A 388 -24.09 -45.47 -31.91
C PHE A 388 -24.74 -44.19 -32.43
N LEU A 389 -26.06 -44.11 -32.29
CA LEU A 389 -26.84 -42.96 -32.71
C LEU A 389 -27.73 -42.48 -31.56
N PHE A 390 -27.62 -41.20 -31.21
CA PHE A 390 -28.34 -40.55 -30.11
C PHE A 390 -29.26 -39.47 -30.67
N ILE A 391 -30.56 -39.51 -30.36
CA ILE A 391 -31.53 -38.50 -30.82
C ILE A 391 -31.70 -37.41 -29.77
N PHE A 392 -31.75 -36.15 -30.23
CA PHE A 392 -31.94 -34.97 -29.38
C PHE A 392 -33.18 -34.20 -29.81
N ASP A 393 -34.02 -33.84 -28.84
CA ASP A 393 -35.26 -33.08 -29.08
C ASP A 393 -34.98 -31.60 -29.36
N GLN A 394 -33.89 -31.06 -28.78
CA GLN A 394 -33.48 -29.65 -28.93
C GLN A 394 -32.13 -29.54 -29.65
N ILE A 395 -32.04 -28.57 -30.57
CA ILE A 395 -30.82 -28.32 -31.36
C ILE A 395 -29.69 -27.75 -30.49
N GLU A 396 -30.03 -26.95 -29.47
CA GLU A 396 -29.07 -26.35 -28.55
C GLU A 396 -28.33 -27.40 -27.70
N THR A 397 -29.07 -28.40 -27.19
CA THR A 397 -28.48 -29.52 -26.42
C THR A 397 -27.65 -30.42 -27.32
N LEU A 398 -28.09 -30.70 -28.55
CA LEU A 398 -27.29 -31.41 -29.55
C LEU A 398 -25.95 -30.68 -29.82
N HIS A 399 -25.98 -29.37 -30.07
CA HIS A 399 -24.76 -28.60 -30.32
C HIS A 399 -23.84 -28.55 -29.10
N LEU A 400 -24.39 -28.48 -27.89
CA LEU A 400 -23.61 -28.57 -26.66
C LEU A 400 -22.90 -29.92 -26.54
N TRP A 401 -23.62 -31.02 -26.74
CA TRP A 401 -23.06 -32.39 -26.71
C TRP A 401 -22.00 -32.59 -27.81
N VAL A 402 -22.23 -32.13 -29.04
CA VAL A 402 -21.24 -32.18 -30.14
C VAL A 402 -20.00 -31.36 -29.78
N SER A 403 -20.18 -30.13 -29.31
CA SER A 403 -19.08 -29.24 -28.92
C SER A 403 -18.21 -29.87 -27.84
N ARG A 404 -18.82 -30.48 -26.81
CA ARG A 404 -18.10 -31.20 -25.76
C ARG A 404 -17.38 -32.44 -26.29
N CYS A 405 -18.04 -33.26 -27.11
CA CYS A 405 -17.39 -34.42 -27.75
C CYS A 405 -16.20 -34.04 -28.64
N LEU A 406 -16.27 -32.88 -29.32
CA LEU A 406 -15.16 -32.35 -30.14
C LEU A 406 -14.05 -31.72 -29.28
N GLN A 407 -14.36 -31.06 -28.16
CA GLN A 407 -13.36 -30.55 -27.20
C GLN A 407 -12.43 -31.65 -26.69
N PHE A 408 -12.92 -32.87 -26.47
CA PHE A 408 -12.10 -33.99 -25.99
C PHE A 408 -11.29 -34.70 -27.09
N LYS A 409 -11.43 -34.31 -28.36
CA LYS A 409 -10.63 -34.85 -29.48
C LYS A 409 -9.29 -34.14 -29.69
N VAL A 410 -9.08 -32.97 -29.10
CA VAL A 410 -7.89 -32.13 -29.27
C VAL A 410 -7.66 -31.42 -27.93
N THR A 411 -6.60 -31.69 -27.15
CA THR A 411 -5.53 -30.70 -27.00
C THR A 411 -4.27 -31.28 -26.33
N SER A 412 -3.11 -30.81 -26.82
CA SER A 412 -1.76 -30.89 -26.23
C SER A 412 -1.55 -29.96 -25.03
N THR A 413 -2.60 -29.25 -24.60
CA THR A 413 -2.61 -28.19 -23.60
C THR A 413 -3.66 -28.50 -22.54
N CYS A 414 -3.26 -28.44 -21.27
CA CYS A 414 -4.13 -28.67 -20.11
C CYS A 414 -4.16 -27.41 -19.25
N ASP A 415 -5.34 -26.83 -19.05
CA ASP A 415 -5.53 -25.65 -18.21
C ASP A 415 -6.37 -26.00 -16.99
N LEU A 416 -5.76 -25.85 -15.82
CA LEU A 416 -6.32 -26.09 -14.49
C LEU A 416 -6.14 -24.85 -13.60
N SER A 417 -6.02 -23.67 -14.20
CA SER A 417 -5.93 -22.40 -13.47
C SER A 417 -7.22 -21.99 -12.79
N ASP A 418 -7.11 -21.20 -11.71
CA ASP A 418 -8.23 -20.63 -10.95
C ASP A 418 -9.21 -21.68 -10.34
N GLN A 419 -8.77 -22.93 -10.21
CA GLN A 419 -9.60 -24.04 -9.71
C GLN A 419 -9.50 -24.27 -8.20
N ARG A 420 -8.74 -23.42 -7.47
CA ARG A 420 -8.51 -23.54 -6.02
C ARG A 420 -7.94 -24.92 -5.61
N LEU A 421 -7.14 -25.53 -6.48
CA LEU A 421 -6.57 -26.85 -6.26
C LEU A 421 -5.53 -26.81 -5.14
N VAL A 422 -5.61 -27.77 -4.22
CA VAL A 422 -4.55 -28.05 -3.24
C VAL A 422 -3.63 -29.17 -3.74
N LEU A 423 -4.23 -30.14 -4.43
CA LEU A 423 -3.56 -31.25 -5.10
C LEU A 423 -4.10 -31.35 -6.53
N LEU A 424 -3.27 -31.83 -7.45
CA LEU A 424 -3.67 -32.18 -8.81
C LEU A 424 -4.64 -33.38 -8.77
N PRO A 425 -5.77 -33.36 -9.48
CA PRO A 425 -6.71 -34.48 -9.50
C PRO A 425 -6.06 -35.78 -9.99
N ASP A 426 -6.34 -36.92 -9.36
CA ASP A 426 -5.81 -38.24 -9.77
C ASP A 426 -6.10 -38.55 -11.26
N SER A 427 -7.24 -38.08 -11.77
CA SER A 427 -7.63 -38.18 -13.18
C SER A 427 -6.64 -37.54 -14.14
N THR A 428 -5.89 -36.51 -13.71
CA THR A 428 -4.83 -35.90 -14.52
C THR A 428 -3.65 -36.84 -14.78
N PHE A 429 -3.42 -37.80 -13.86
CA PHE A 429 -2.35 -38.80 -13.96
C PHE A 429 -2.81 -40.13 -14.58
N LEU A 430 -4.12 -40.38 -14.66
CA LEU A 430 -4.70 -41.63 -15.18
C LEU A 430 -4.82 -41.66 -16.72
N ALA A 431 -4.52 -40.55 -17.41
CA ALA A 431 -4.64 -40.49 -18.86
C ALA A 431 -3.47 -41.23 -19.57
N PRO A 432 -3.73 -42.11 -20.55
CA PRO A 432 -2.68 -42.71 -21.39
C PRO A 432 -1.92 -41.70 -22.28
N ASN A 433 -2.24 -40.40 -22.16
CA ASN A 433 -1.68 -39.28 -22.93
C ASN A 433 -0.83 -38.32 -22.06
N LEU A 434 -0.39 -38.68 -20.85
CA LEU A 434 0.55 -37.85 -20.05
C LEU A 434 1.78 -37.40 -20.86
N GLN A 435 2.24 -38.26 -21.78
CA GLN A 435 3.35 -37.97 -22.71
C GLN A 435 2.99 -37.01 -23.85
N LYS A 436 1.74 -36.53 -23.95
CA LYS A 436 1.25 -35.61 -25.00
C LYS A 436 0.86 -34.23 -24.46
N ILE A 437 1.00 -33.98 -23.15
CA ILE A 437 0.75 -32.68 -22.55
C ILE A 437 2.04 -31.87 -22.61
N TYR A 438 2.06 -30.84 -23.46
CA TYR A 438 3.20 -29.96 -23.66
C TYR A 438 3.05 -28.64 -22.90
N HIS A 439 1.80 -28.22 -22.63
CA HIS A 439 1.48 -27.02 -21.86
C HIS A 439 0.58 -27.39 -20.68
N LEU A 440 0.99 -27.00 -19.47
CA LEU A 440 0.22 -27.18 -18.25
C LEU A 440 0.13 -25.85 -17.51
N ASN A 441 -1.09 -25.34 -17.39
CA ASN A 441 -1.39 -24.12 -16.66
C ASN A 441 -2.03 -24.46 -15.31
N LEU A 442 -1.33 -24.11 -14.21
CA LEU A 442 -1.75 -24.33 -12.82
C LEU A 442 -1.81 -23.03 -12.03
N LYS A 443 -1.92 -21.90 -12.73
CA LYS A 443 -1.94 -20.58 -12.13
C LYS A 443 -3.09 -20.38 -11.13
N ARG A 444 -2.85 -19.60 -10.06
CA ARG A 444 -3.85 -19.20 -9.05
C ARG A 444 -4.55 -20.38 -8.36
N ASN A 445 -3.76 -21.38 -7.99
CA ASN A 445 -4.18 -22.46 -7.11
C ASN A 445 -3.53 -22.31 -5.72
N SER A 446 -3.60 -23.34 -4.88
CA SER A 446 -2.97 -23.39 -3.55
C SER A 446 -2.23 -24.72 -3.38
N LEU A 447 -1.45 -25.08 -4.39
CA LEU A 447 -0.75 -26.36 -4.47
C LEU A 447 0.25 -26.53 -3.32
N GLN A 448 0.30 -27.74 -2.75
CA GLN A 448 1.14 -28.05 -1.60
C GLN A 448 2.29 -29.00 -1.94
N PHE A 449 3.38 -28.87 -1.18
CA PHE A 449 4.48 -29.83 -1.14
C PHE A 449 4.10 -31.02 -0.28
N LYS A 450 4.65 -32.19 -0.60
CA LYS A 450 4.45 -33.42 0.19
C LYS A 450 5.01 -33.25 1.61
N THR A 451 4.19 -33.47 2.64
CA THR A 451 4.62 -33.34 4.05
C THR A 451 5.13 -34.66 4.60
N CYS A 452 6.10 -34.61 5.53
CA CYS A 452 6.80 -35.78 6.09
C CYS A 452 5.99 -36.58 7.14
N HIS A 453 4.78 -36.15 7.50
CA HIS A 453 3.97 -36.76 8.57
C HIS A 453 2.81 -37.65 8.07
N GLN A 454 2.70 -37.90 6.76
CA GLN A 454 1.55 -38.62 6.18
C GLN A 454 1.82 -40.11 5.90
N ASP A 455 2.99 -40.62 6.28
CA ASP A 455 3.31 -42.06 6.28
C ASP A 455 3.04 -42.70 7.67
N GLU A 456 2.08 -42.18 8.45
CA GLU A 456 1.65 -42.81 9.71
C GLU A 456 0.61 -43.91 9.44
N LEU A 457 0.76 -45.07 10.09
CA LEU A 457 -0.22 -46.16 10.07
C LEU A 457 -1.60 -45.63 10.47
N GLY A 458 -2.61 -45.88 9.64
CA GLY A 458 -4.00 -45.66 10.03
C GLY A 458 -4.34 -46.39 11.33
N LEU A 459 -5.37 -45.92 12.06
CA LEU A 459 -5.90 -46.53 13.29
C LEU A 459 -6.29 -48.02 13.12
N ASP A 460 -6.39 -48.46 11.87
CA ASP A 460 -6.78 -49.74 11.32
C ASP A 460 -5.60 -50.58 10.80
N GLY A 461 -4.35 -50.12 10.97
CA GLY A 461 -3.14 -50.92 10.73
C GLY A 461 -2.82 -51.18 9.26
N THR A 462 -3.50 -50.50 8.32
CA THR A 462 -3.23 -50.59 6.88
C THR A 462 -2.45 -49.37 6.40
N TRP A 463 -1.53 -49.58 5.46
CA TRP A 463 -0.85 -48.49 4.75
C TRP A 463 -1.87 -47.79 3.85
N SER A 464 -2.10 -46.50 4.05
CA SER A 464 -2.88 -45.70 3.10
C SER A 464 -2.16 -45.69 1.75
N ALA A 465 -2.91 -45.83 0.66
CA ALA A 465 -2.35 -45.78 -0.69
C ALA A 465 -1.62 -44.42 -0.90
N PRO A 466 -0.49 -44.39 -1.64
CA PRO A 466 0.22 -43.15 -1.88
C PRO A 466 -0.66 -42.18 -2.66
N GLN A 467 -1.12 -41.13 -1.99
CA GLN A 467 -1.93 -40.09 -2.61
C GLN A 467 -1.10 -39.37 -3.68
N LEU A 468 -1.58 -39.39 -4.92
CA LEU A 468 -0.99 -38.67 -6.06
C LEU A 468 -1.49 -37.22 -6.07
N GLY A 469 -0.75 -36.36 -6.78
CA GLY A 469 -1.18 -35.00 -7.07
C GLY A 469 -0.42 -33.90 -6.35
N TRP A 470 0.67 -34.26 -5.70
CA TRP A 470 1.60 -33.30 -5.11
C TRP A 470 2.40 -32.59 -6.20
N ILE A 471 3.00 -31.45 -5.85
CA ILE A 471 3.96 -30.75 -6.72
C ILE A 471 5.12 -31.68 -7.09
N GLU A 472 5.52 -32.54 -6.17
CA GLU A 472 6.54 -33.55 -6.39
C GLU A 472 6.17 -34.56 -7.48
N ASP A 473 4.90 -34.73 -7.86
CA ASP A 473 4.49 -35.65 -8.94
C ASP A 473 4.58 -35.03 -10.34
N LEU A 474 4.92 -33.73 -10.45
CA LEU A 474 5.01 -33.03 -11.74
C LEU A 474 6.06 -33.62 -12.69
N TYR A 475 7.09 -34.32 -12.19
CA TYR A 475 8.09 -34.97 -13.05
C TYR A 475 7.49 -36.03 -13.99
N ARG A 476 6.29 -36.53 -13.70
CA ARG A 476 5.58 -37.52 -14.53
C ARG A 476 5.21 -36.96 -15.91
N PHE A 477 5.07 -35.64 -16.05
CA PHE A 477 4.80 -34.96 -17.31
C PHE A 477 6.08 -34.75 -18.14
N SER A 478 6.74 -35.83 -18.54
CA SER A 478 8.06 -35.77 -19.21
C SER A 478 8.11 -34.98 -20.55
N ALA A 479 6.97 -34.76 -21.20
CA ALA A 479 6.87 -34.04 -22.48
C ALA A 479 6.60 -32.52 -22.35
N LEU A 480 6.63 -32.00 -21.13
CA LEU A 480 6.19 -30.64 -20.83
C LEU A 480 7.22 -29.59 -21.28
N ASN A 481 6.77 -28.66 -22.11
CA ASN A 481 7.57 -27.55 -22.63
C ASN A 481 7.23 -26.22 -21.95
N HIS A 482 6.04 -26.11 -21.36
CA HIS A 482 5.54 -24.89 -20.74
C HIS A 482 4.76 -25.20 -19.46
N LEU A 483 5.22 -24.64 -18.35
CA LEU A 483 4.63 -24.80 -17.03
C LEU A 483 4.34 -23.44 -16.39
N ASP A 484 3.08 -23.20 -16.04
CA ASP A 484 2.67 -22.03 -15.26
C ASP A 484 2.25 -22.47 -13.85
N LEU A 485 3.04 -22.07 -12.85
CA LEU A 485 2.81 -22.28 -11.42
C LEU A 485 2.64 -20.94 -10.68
N SER A 486 2.31 -19.87 -11.39
CA SER A 486 2.19 -18.54 -10.80
C SER A 486 1.03 -18.44 -9.80
N SER A 487 1.20 -17.59 -8.78
CA SER A 487 0.18 -17.33 -7.74
C SER A 487 -0.25 -18.58 -6.94
N ASN A 488 0.67 -19.49 -6.62
CA ASN A 488 0.40 -20.71 -5.83
C ASN A 488 0.82 -20.63 -4.35
N ARG A 489 1.35 -19.48 -3.91
CA ARG A 489 1.88 -19.26 -2.54
C ARG A 489 3.04 -20.22 -2.19
N LEU A 490 3.82 -20.64 -3.17
CA LEU A 490 4.95 -21.55 -2.97
C LEU A 490 6.06 -20.85 -2.17
N SER A 491 6.43 -21.39 -1.01
CA SER A 491 7.53 -20.86 -0.18
C SER A 491 8.91 -21.33 -0.65
N MET A 492 8.98 -22.43 -1.38
CA MET A 492 10.23 -23.05 -1.88
C MET A 492 10.12 -23.33 -3.38
N PHE A 493 11.27 -23.44 -4.04
CA PHE A 493 11.31 -23.85 -5.45
C PHE A 493 10.97 -25.35 -5.61
N PRO A 494 10.11 -25.74 -6.56
CA PRO A 494 9.71 -27.13 -6.77
C PRO A 494 10.80 -27.97 -7.45
N LEU A 495 11.55 -28.76 -6.67
CA LEU A 495 12.67 -29.56 -7.18
C LEU A 495 12.27 -30.57 -8.28
N ALA A 496 11.03 -31.07 -8.27
CA ALA A 496 10.53 -31.98 -9.32
C ALA A 496 10.53 -31.35 -10.72
N VAL A 497 10.38 -30.02 -10.83
CA VAL A 497 10.40 -29.30 -12.11
C VAL A 497 11.76 -29.42 -12.81
N LEU A 498 12.85 -29.60 -12.05
CA LEU A 498 14.20 -29.75 -12.61
C LEU A 498 14.38 -31.05 -13.42
N GLN A 499 13.46 -32.01 -13.27
CA GLN A 499 13.47 -33.26 -14.05
C GLN A 499 12.86 -33.08 -15.44
N LEU A 500 12.15 -31.97 -15.69
CA LEU A 500 11.47 -31.66 -16.95
C LEU A 500 12.44 -31.04 -17.97
N LYS A 501 13.33 -31.85 -18.54
CA LYS A 501 14.42 -31.38 -19.42
C LYS A 501 13.98 -30.70 -20.72
N LEU A 502 12.73 -30.90 -21.16
CA LEU A 502 12.15 -30.28 -22.35
C LEU A 502 11.54 -28.89 -22.09
N LEU A 503 11.56 -28.43 -20.83
CA LEU A 503 10.92 -27.19 -20.44
C LEU A 503 11.62 -25.98 -21.08
N THR A 504 10.84 -25.21 -21.83
CA THR A 504 11.25 -23.96 -22.50
C THR A 504 10.73 -22.72 -21.80
N ARG A 505 9.61 -22.82 -21.09
CA ARG A 505 8.98 -21.72 -20.37
C ARG A 505 8.55 -22.17 -18.98
N LEU A 506 9.00 -21.45 -17.96
CA LEU A 506 8.65 -21.70 -16.56
C LEU A 506 8.18 -20.41 -15.92
N PHE A 507 6.93 -20.39 -15.46
CA PHE A 507 6.37 -19.24 -14.73
C PHE A 507 6.15 -19.61 -13.27
N LEU A 508 6.79 -18.84 -12.38
CA LEU A 508 6.72 -18.97 -10.93
C LEU A 508 6.43 -17.61 -10.27
N SER A 509 5.83 -16.68 -11.01
CA SER A 509 5.53 -15.35 -10.49
C SER A 509 4.48 -15.35 -9.38
N ASP A 510 4.48 -14.33 -8.53
CA ASP A 510 3.55 -14.16 -7.40
C ASP A 510 3.57 -15.33 -6.38
N ASN A 511 4.76 -15.85 -6.09
CA ASN A 511 4.99 -16.86 -5.06
C ASN A 511 5.84 -16.26 -3.91
N GLN A 512 6.29 -17.10 -2.98
CA GLN A 512 7.07 -16.72 -1.80
C GLN A 512 8.47 -17.35 -1.83
N ILE A 513 8.98 -17.65 -3.03
CA ILE A 513 10.25 -18.36 -3.23
C ILE A 513 11.39 -17.43 -2.84
N ASP A 514 12.26 -17.90 -1.94
CA ASP A 514 13.40 -17.13 -1.42
C ASP A 514 14.73 -17.48 -2.10
N ARG A 515 14.86 -18.71 -2.64
CA ARG A 515 16.06 -19.22 -3.30
C ARG A 515 15.76 -20.12 -4.48
N ILE A 516 16.67 -20.11 -5.47
CA ILE A 516 16.65 -21.01 -6.62
C ILE A 516 17.81 -22.01 -6.48
N PRO A 517 17.57 -23.32 -6.67
CA PRO A 517 18.60 -24.35 -6.60
C PRO A 517 19.60 -24.25 -7.77
N GLY A 518 20.87 -24.61 -7.53
CA GLY A 518 21.92 -24.59 -8.56
C GLY A 518 21.71 -25.64 -9.66
N GLU A 519 20.88 -26.64 -9.40
CA GLU A 519 20.43 -27.66 -10.34
C GLU A 519 19.53 -27.11 -11.47
N ILE A 520 19.15 -25.84 -11.44
CA ILE A 520 18.44 -25.16 -12.53
C ILE A 520 19.17 -25.26 -13.88
N ARG A 521 20.51 -25.43 -13.85
CA ARG A 521 21.36 -25.75 -15.01
C ARG A 521 20.98 -27.03 -15.77
N LEU A 522 20.04 -27.84 -15.27
CA LEU A 522 19.54 -29.01 -16.00
C LEU A 522 18.51 -28.61 -17.08
N LEU A 523 17.90 -27.43 -16.97
CA LEU A 523 16.91 -26.90 -17.89
C LEU A 523 17.55 -26.12 -19.05
N ASN A 524 18.40 -26.78 -19.84
CA ASN A 524 19.21 -26.14 -20.88
C ASN A 524 18.40 -25.51 -22.03
N LEU A 525 17.14 -25.94 -22.20
CA LEU A 525 16.24 -25.44 -23.23
C LEU A 525 15.35 -24.28 -22.75
N LEU A 526 15.55 -23.81 -21.50
CA LEU A 526 14.75 -22.74 -20.91
C LEU A 526 15.01 -21.41 -21.64
N ILE A 527 13.98 -20.85 -22.26
CA ILE A 527 14.00 -19.60 -23.01
C ILE A 527 13.41 -18.46 -22.15
N GLU A 528 12.36 -18.76 -21.40
CA GLU A 528 11.62 -17.78 -20.61
C GLU A 528 11.44 -18.26 -19.18
N PHE A 529 11.89 -17.44 -18.23
CA PHE A 529 11.80 -17.72 -16.82
C PHE A 529 11.21 -16.52 -16.08
N ASP A 530 9.96 -16.65 -15.64
CA ASP A 530 9.27 -15.62 -14.88
C ASP A 530 9.34 -15.89 -13.37
N LEU A 531 10.03 -15.01 -12.66
CA LEU A 531 10.22 -15.06 -11.21
C LEU A 531 9.70 -13.78 -10.54
N ALA A 532 8.86 -13.01 -11.22
CA ALA A 532 8.34 -11.77 -10.69
C ALA A 532 7.65 -11.96 -9.34
N ASN A 533 7.78 -10.96 -8.46
CA ASN A 533 7.08 -10.91 -7.17
C ASN A 533 7.31 -12.15 -6.30
N ASN A 534 8.58 -12.47 -6.09
CA ASN A 534 9.05 -13.48 -5.13
C ASN A 534 9.93 -12.82 -4.05
N TRP A 535 10.53 -13.62 -3.18
CA TRP A 535 11.38 -13.16 -2.08
C TRP A 535 12.88 -13.34 -2.35
N LEU A 536 13.26 -13.48 -3.63
CA LEU A 536 14.63 -13.73 -4.05
C LEU A 536 15.54 -12.56 -3.70
N SER A 537 16.72 -12.86 -3.13
CA SER A 537 17.76 -11.86 -2.82
C SER A 537 19.05 -12.09 -3.61
N GLU A 538 19.24 -13.29 -4.14
CA GLU A 538 20.38 -13.73 -4.96
C GLU A 538 19.91 -14.79 -5.97
N LEU A 539 20.71 -15.02 -7.00
CA LEU A 539 20.51 -16.09 -7.99
C LEU A 539 21.77 -16.97 -8.01
N PRO A 540 21.63 -18.29 -8.25
CA PRO A 540 22.78 -19.18 -8.39
C PRO A 540 23.57 -18.85 -9.67
N ASP A 541 24.90 -18.88 -9.59
CA ASP A 541 25.78 -18.65 -10.75
C ASP A 541 25.53 -19.70 -11.87
N GLN A 542 25.08 -20.90 -11.49
CA GLN A 542 24.75 -22.00 -12.41
C GLN A 542 23.58 -21.67 -13.36
N LEU A 543 22.77 -20.65 -13.07
CA LEU A 543 21.76 -20.16 -14.02
C LEU A 543 22.42 -19.63 -15.33
N GLY A 544 23.72 -19.32 -15.29
CA GLY A 544 24.55 -18.92 -16.44
C GLY A 544 24.67 -19.99 -17.49
N ASP A 545 24.53 -21.25 -17.11
CA ASP A 545 24.64 -22.40 -18.01
C ASP A 545 23.40 -22.53 -18.92
N CYS A 546 22.29 -21.87 -18.58
CA CYS A 546 21.06 -21.82 -19.40
C CYS A 546 21.23 -20.84 -20.58
N THR A 547 22.05 -21.22 -21.56
CA THR A 547 22.46 -20.38 -22.71
C THR A 547 21.32 -19.95 -23.64
N GLU A 548 20.18 -20.66 -23.62
CA GLU A 548 18.98 -20.33 -24.41
C GLU A 548 18.07 -19.29 -23.74
N LEU A 549 18.32 -18.96 -22.47
CA LEU A 549 17.48 -18.05 -21.68
C LEU A 549 17.52 -16.63 -22.29
N ALA A 550 16.40 -16.18 -22.84
CA ALA A 550 16.28 -14.87 -23.48
C ALA A 550 15.50 -13.87 -22.62
N VAL A 551 14.54 -14.37 -21.82
CA VAL A 551 13.66 -13.55 -20.99
C VAL A 551 13.74 -14.04 -19.55
N LEU A 552 14.20 -13.16 -18.67
CA LEU A 552 14.31 -13.41 -17.23
C LEU A 552 13.67 -12.25 -16.48
N ASN A 553 12.51 -12.49 -15.89
CA ASN A 553 11.77 -11.47 -15.17
C ASN A 553 12.07 -11.55 -13.66
N LEU A 554 12.73 -10.52 -13.13
CA LEU A 554 13.14 -10.42 -11.72
C LEU A 554 12.46 -9.26 -11.00
N THR A 555 11.37 -8.73 -11.57
CA THR A 555 10.62 -7.63 -10.97
C THR A 555 10.09 -8.02 -9.59
N LEU A 556 9.94 -7.03 -8.71
CA LEU A 556 9.34 -7.19 -7.38
C LEU A 556 10.03 -8.21 -6.46
N ASN A 557 11.35 -8.38 -6.60
CA ASN A 557 12.17 -9.23 -5.74
C ASN A 557 12.94 -8.41 -4.70
N ARG A 558 13.86 -9.02 -3.97
CA ARG A 558 14.59 -8.41 -2.85
C ARG A 558 16.07 -8.20 -3.17
N PHE A 559 16.42 -8.04 -4.44
CA PHE A 559 17.80 -7.84 -4.88
C PHE A 559 18.34 -6.50 -4.39
N LYS A 560 19.50 -6.53 -3.72
CA LYS A 560 20.26 -5.32 -3.33
C LYS A 560 21.37 -4.97 -4.33
N LYS A 561 21.75 -5.94 -5.17
CA LYS A 561 22.74 -5.78 -6.24
C LYS A 561 22.20 -6.44 -7.51
N ILE A 562 22.65 -5.97 -8.67
CA ILE A 562 22.34 -6.60 -9.94
C ILE A 562 22.99 -8.00 -9.96
N PRO A 563 22.24 -9.08 -10.22
CA PRO A 563 22.79 -10.43 -10.32
C PRO A 563 23.84 -10.56 -11.44
N SER A 564 25.00 -11.17 -11.14
CA SER A 564 26.11 -11.41 -12.08
C SER A 564 25.66 -12.13 -13.35
N ILE A 565 24.71 -13.05 -13.22
CA ILE A 565 24.08 -13.80 -14.31
C ILE A 565 23.56 -12.91 -15.45
N LEU A 566 23.02 -11.74 -15.13
CA LEU A 566 22.51 -10.83 -16.16
C LEU A 566 23.64 -10.30 -17.06
N SER A 567 24.87 -10.26 -16.55
CA SER A 567 26.07 -9.86 -17.29
C SER A 567 26.78 -11.03 -17.99
N THR A 568 26.50 -12.28 -17.62
CA THR A 568 27.13 -13.47 -18.23
C THR A 568 26.29 -14.10 -19.33
N ASN A 569 24.94 -14.02 -19.25
CA ASN A 569 24.08 -14.68 -20.23
C ASN A 569 23.94 -13.87 -21.54
N PRO A 570 24.33 -14.42 -22.71
CA PRO A 570 24.42 -13.66 -23.96
C PRO A 570 23.07 -13.27 -24.57
N LYS A 571 21.97 -13.96 -24.24
CA LYS A 571 20.65 -13.73 -24.84
C LYS A 571 19.75 -12.82 -23.99
N VAL A 572 20.01 -12.70 -22.68
CA VAL A 572 19.25 -11.82 -21.78
C VAL A 572 19.66 -10.35 -21.97
N THR A 573 18.99 -9.70 -22.91
CA THR A 573 19.22 -8.28 -23.27
C THR A 573 18.29 -7.30 -22.55
N HIS A 574 17.19 -7.79 -21.97
CA HIS A 574 16.18 -7.00 -21.28
C HIS A 574 16.22 -7.31 -19.79
N TRP A 575 16.71 -6.36 -18.99
CA TRP A 575 16.89 -6.55 -17.56
C TRP A 575 15.70 -5.93 -16.82
N GLN A 576 14.80 -6.78 -16.34
CA GLN A 576 13.59 -6.39 -15.63
C GLN A 576 13.82 -6.45 -14.12
N LEU A 577 14.21 -5.33 -13.51
CA LEU A 577 14.60 -5.23 -12.10
C LEU A 577 13.76 -4.21 -11.31
N ALA A 578 12.59 -3.83 -11.82
CA ALA A 578 11.68 -2.92 -11.12
C ALA A 578 11.26 -3.46 -9.74
N GLY A 579 11.10 -2.60 -8.74
CA GLY A 579 10.56 -2.97 -7.42
C GLY A 579 11.50 -3.80 -6.55
N ASN A 580 12.81 -3.70 -6.79
CA ASN A 580 13.86 -4.31 -5.97
C ASN A 580 14.43 -3.29 -4.96
N PHE A 581 15.52 -3.64 -4.28
CA PHE A 581 16.19 -2.78 -3.28
C PHE A 581 17.56 -2.31 -3.76
N LEU A 582 17.72 -2.06 -5.06
CA LEU A 582 18.98 -1.60 -5.64
C LEU A 582 19.24 -0.14 -5.28
N ASP A 583 20.42 0.17 -4.75
CA ASP A 583 20.83 1.53 -4.35
C ASP A 583 21.95 2.11 -5.24
N HIS A 584 22.82 1.25 -5.78
CA HIS A 584 23.99 1.63 -6.57
C HIS A 584 24.29 0.66 -7.74
N LEU A 585 24.98 1.16 -8.77
CA LEU A 585 25.48 0.39 -9.92
C LEU A 585 27.01 0.20 -9.83
N ILE A 586 27.50 -0.45 -8.77
CA ILE A 586 28.96 -0.65 -8.57
C ILE A 586 29.39 -2.01 -9.13
N GLY A 587 30.41 -2.01 -9.99
CA GLY A 587 31.06 -3.25 -10.49
C GLY A 587 30.24 -4.04 -11.50
N VAL A 588 29.26 -3.42 -12.15
CA VAL A 588 28.36 -4.07 -13.12
C VAL A 588 28.78 -3.76 -14.56
N GLU A 589 28.86 -4.79 -15.41
CA GLU A 589 29.09 -4.64 -16.84
C GLU A 589 27.78 -4.68 -17.63
N LEU A 590 27.38 -3.56 -18.25
CA LEU A 590 26.12 -3.45 -19.01
C LEU A 590 26.24 -3.81 -20.50
N LYS A 591 27.33 -4.50 -20.90
CA LYS A 591 27.75 -4.68 -22.30
C LYS A 591 26.72 -5.31 -23.24
N GLN A 592 25.80 -6.11 -22.71
CA GLN A 592 24.76 -6.81 -23.48
C GLN A 592 23.34 -6.29 -23.19
N CYS A 593 23.22 -5.34 -22.25
CA CYS A 593 21.92 -4.80 -21.87
C CYS A 593 21.44 -3.80 -22.93
N ILE A 594 20.23 -4.02 -23.46
CA ILE A 594 19.57 -3.14 -24.42
C ILE A 594 18.46 -2.36 -23.72
N LYS A 595 17.69 -3.00 -22.84
CA LYS A 595 16.65 -2.36 -22.04
C LYS A 595 16.88 -2.63 -20.56
N LEU A 596 16.88 -1.57 -19.76
CA LEU A 596 17.13 -1.63 -18.34
C LEU A 596 15.98 -0.97 -17.57
N ASP A 597 15.17 -1.78 -16.88
CA ASP A 597 14.10 -1.32 -15.99
C ASP A 597 14.58 -1.35 -14.53
N LEU A 598 14.78 -0.17 -13.95
CA LEU A 598 15.24 0.04 -12.58
C LEU A 598 14.22 0.84 -11.76
N ARG A 599 12.95 0.85 -12.15
CA ARG A 599 11.92 1.58 -11.42
C ARG A 599 11.75 1.13 -9.99
N ARG A 600 11.30 2.03 -9.12
CA ARG A 600 10.92 1.70 -7.73
C ARG A 600 12.00 0.93 -6.99
N ASN A 601 13.24 1.38 -7.13
CA ASN A 601 14.38 0.87 -6.40
C ASN A 601 14.78 1.87 -5.31
N ALA A 602 15.89 1.59 -4.61
CA ALA A 602 16.42 2.43 -3.54
C ALA A 602 17.47 3.43 -4.05
N PHE A 603 17.51 3.75 -5.35
CA PHE A 603 18.52 4.67 -5.90
C PHE A 603 18.35 6.07 -5.32
N HIS A 604 19.41 6.57 -4.68
CA HIS A 604 19.44 7.87 -4.05
C HIS A 604 20.68 8.69 -4.43
N GLY A 605 20.56 10.02 -4.38
CA GLY A 605 21.72 10.90 -4.62
C GLY A 605 22.12 10.97 -6.10
N LYS A 606 23.41 10.81 -6.41
CA LYS A 606 23.94 10.93 -7.78
C LYS A 606 24.14 9.56 -8.42
N LEU A 607 23.55 9.35 -9.59
CA LEU A 607 23.73 8.15 -10.40
C LEU A 607 24.42 8.50 -11.71
N ILE A 608 25.51 7.78 -12.00
CA ILE A 608 26.22 7.85 -13.28
C ILE A 608 26.16 6.46 -13.89
N ILE A 609 25.63 6.36 -15.11
CA ILE A 609 25.62 5.08 -15.82
C ILE A 609 27.06 4.72 -16.23
N PRO A 610 27.53 3.48 -15.93
CA PRO A 610 28.90 3.08 -16.24
C PRO A 610 29.18 3.11 -17.76
N SER A 611 30.45 3.23 -18.13
CA SER A 611 30.90 3.25 -19.52
C SER A 611 30.57 1.97 -20.30
N SER A 612 30.35 0.86 -19.59
CA SER A 612 29.89 -0.40 -20.18
C SER A 612 28.45 -0.35 -20.73
N GLY A 613 27.69 0.73 -20.48
CA GLY A 613 26.30 0.91 -20.91
C GLY A 613 26.09 1.43 -22.34
N GLU A 614 27.09 1.33 -23.23
CA GLU A 614 27.00 1.84 -24.60
C GLU A 614 25.87 1.21 -25.43
N THR A 615 25.52 -0.05 -25.16
CA THR A 615 24.47 -0.80 -25.88
C THR A 615 23.04 -0.43 -25.48
N LEU A 616 22.88 0.29 -24.35
CA LEU A 616 21.56 0.65 -23.82
C LEU A 616 20.79 1.53 -24.81
N ARG A 617 19.56 1.13 -25.12
CA ARG A 617 18.61 1.88 -25.96
C ARG A 617 17.42 2.39 -25.16
N TRP A 618 17.07 1.73 -24.06
CA TRP A 618 15.93 2.08 -23.23
C TRP A 618 16.34 1.98 -21.75
N LEU A 619 16.12 3.07 -21.01
CA LEU A 619 16.43 3.15 -19.58
C LEU A 619 15.25 3.74 -18.83
N ASP A 620 14.84 3.06 -17.77
CA ASP A 620 13.76 3.49 -16.91
C ASP A 620 14.19 3.53 -15.45
N LEU A 621 14.13 4.74 -14.88
CA LEU A 621 14.54 5.08 -13.53
C LEU A 621 13.38 5.72 -12.74
N ARG A 622 12.13 5.60 -13.19
CA ARG A 622 10.98 6.21 -12.50
C ARG A 622 10.86 5.76 -11.04
N ASP A 623 10.24 6.60 -10.22
CA ASP A 623 9.88 6.28 -8.83
C ASP A 623 11.08 5.89 -7.95
N ASN A 624 12.21 6.55 -8.16
CA ASN A 624 13.40 6.44 -7.31
C ASN A 624 13.58 7.76 -6.51
N GLN A 625 14.68 7.88 -5.77
CA GLN A 625 15.01 9.06 -4.96
C GLN A 625 16.26 9.78 -5.48
N LEU A 626 16.48 9.76 -6.80
CA LEU A 626 17.65 10.36 -7.44
C LEU A 626 17.64 11.89 -7.34
N LYS A 627 18.80 12.48 -7.04
CA LYS A 627 19.04 13.92 -7.03
C LYS A 627 19.84 14.41 -8.25
N SER A 628 20.68 13.56 -8.82
CA SER A 628 21.49 13.87 -10.01
C SER A 628 21.62 12.62 -10.87
N LEU A 629 21.45 12.76 -12.18
CA LEU A 629 21.56 11.65 -13.14
C LEU A 629 22.45 12.03 -14.32
N SER A 630 23.46 11.21 -14.61
CA SER A 630 24.26 11.31 -15.82
C SER A 630 24.17 10.05 -16.68
N THR A 631 23.75 10.23 -17.92
CA THR A 631 23.67 9.20 -18.97
C THR A 631 24.59 9.51 -20.15
N THR A 632 25.61 10.36 -19.95
CA THR A 632 26.54 10.80 -21.01
C THR A 632 27.25 9.65 -21.71
N ASN A 633 27.47 8.53 -20.99
CA ASN A 633 28.13 7.33 -21.49
C ASN A 633 27.23 6.46 -22.39
N CYS A 634 25.92 6.69 -22.44
CA CYS A 634 24.96 5.86 -23.17
C CYS A 634 24.75 6.38 -24.60
N LEU A 635 25.69 6.11 -25.52
CA LEU A 635 25.68 6.66 -26.89
C LEU A 635 24.47 6.23 -27.74
N ASN A 636 23.91 5.06 -27.46
CA ASN A 636 22.79 4.49 -28.24
C ASN A 636 21.42 4.67 -27.56
N LEU A 637 21.34 5.45 -26.49
CA LEU A 637 20.10 5.63 -25.73
C LEU A 637 19.05 6.34 -26.58
N ARG A 638 17.89 5.69 -26.77
CA ARG A 638 16.75 6.20 -27.54
C ARG A 638 15.61 6.69 -26.65
N THR A 639 15.41 6.04 -25.51
CA THR A 639 14.32 6.33 -24.59
C THR A 639 14.86 6.42 -23.17
N LEU A 640 14.58 7.54 -22.51
CA LEU A 640 14.91 7.77 -21.11
C LEU A 640 13.65 8.17 -20.35
N HIS A 641 13.29 7.34 -19.37
CA HIS A 641 12.29 7.63 -18.35
C HIS A 641 13.01 7.93 -17.04
N CYS A 642 12.86 9.15 -16.53
CA CYS A 642 13.43 9.58 -15.25
C CYS A 642 12.46 10.46 -14.45
N GLU A 643 11.16 10.33 -14.75
CA GLU A 643 10.08 11.02 -14.07
C GLU A 643 9.87 10.54 -12.62
N ARG A 644 9.19 11.36 -11.80
CA ARG A 644 8.86 11.06 -10.39
C ARG A 644 10.10 10.70 -9.55
N ASN A 645 11.12 11.54 -9.66
CA ASN A 645 12.35 11.48 -8.86
C ASN A 645 12.53 12.83 -8.12
N LEU A 646 13.73 13.09 -7.59
CA LEU A 646 14.10 14.36 -6.93
C LEU A 646 15.23 15.08 -7.69
N LEU A 647 15.31 14.90 -9.02
CA LEU A 647 16.44 15.34 -9.82
C LEU A 647 16.56 16.87 -9.82
N LYS A 648 17.75 17.37 -9.51
CA LYS A 648 18.18 18.78 -9.65
C LYS A 648 19.12 18.99 -10.84
N GLU A 649 19.85 17.94 -11.19
CA GLU A 649 20.81 17.92 -12.30
C GLU A 649 20.52 16.72 -13.19
N LEU A 650 20.47 16.94 -14.50
CA LEU A 650 20.30 15.90 -15.50
C LEU A 650 21.24 16.18 -16.69
N SER A 651 22.16 15.25 -16.94
CA SER A 651 23.05 15.26 -18.10
C SER A 651 22.79 14.05 -18.99
N VAL A 652 22.43 14.31 -20.24
CA VAL A 652 21.98 13.30 -21.20
C VAL A 652 22.82 13.33 -22.46
N ASN A 653 23.15 12.15 -22.98
CA ASN A 653 23.73 12.05 -24.33
C ASN A 653 22.64 12.25 -25.38
N GLY A 654 22.75 13.29 -26.22
CA GLY A 654 21.73 13.58 -27.22
C GLY A 654 21.88 12.85 -28.55
N GLN A 655 22.93 12.07 -28.78
CA GLN A 655 23.25 11.52 -30.12
C GLN A 655 22.08 10.73 -30.77
N ASN A 656 21.42 9.85 -30.01
CA ASN A 656 20.37 8.95 -30.52
C ASN A 656 19.03 9.07 -29.77
N ILE A 657 18.90 10.00 -28.84
CA ILE A 657 17.70 10.11 -28.00
C ILE A 657 16.50 10.55 -28.83
N SER A 658 15.40 9.82 -28.69
CA SER A 658 14.13 10.03 -29.40
C SER A 658 12.98 10.36 -28.45
N TYR A 659 13.05 9.86 -27.22
CA TYR A 659 12.06 10.06 -26.18
C TYR A 659 12.76 10.40 -24.87
N LEU A 660 12.47 11.58 -24.33
CA LEU A 660 13.00 12.04 -23.06
C LEU A 660 11.86 12.51 -22.15
N ASN A 661 11.63 11.79 -21.06
CA ASN A 661 10.70 12.19 -20.01
C ASN A 661 11.44 12.41 -18.69
N ALA A 662 11.43 13.65 -18.22
CA ALA A 662 12.03 14.08 -16.96
C ALA A 662 11.01 14.79 -16.06
N SER A 663 9.72 14.47 -16.21
CA SER A 663 8.62 15.13 -15.50
C SER A 663 8.61 14.87 -13.99
N PHE A 664 7.95 15.72 -13.21
CA PHE A 664 7.81 15.55 -11.75
C PHE A 664 9.17 15.38 -11.05
N ASN A 665 10.03 16.38 -11.23
CA ASN A 665 11.36 16.46 -10.62
C ASN A 665 11.57 17.89 -10.05
N ALA A 666 12.80 18.23 -9.68
CA ALA A 666 13.18 19.56 -9.20
C ALA A 666 14.23 20.22 -10.11
N LEU A 667 14.17 19.96 -11.42
CA LEU A 667 15.16 20.43 -12.39
C LEU A 667 14.97 21.92 -12.66
N SER A 668 16.05 22.68 -12.59
CA SER A 668 16.11 24.09 -13.03
C SER A 668 16.75 24.24 -14.41
N SER A 669 17.61 23.29 -14.80
CA SER A 669 18.30 23.25 -16.09
C SER A 669 18.54 21.81 -16.52
N LEU A 670 18.80 21.62 -17.81
CA LEU A 670 19.05 20.33 -18.45
C LEU A 670 20.26 20.45 -19.38
N ILE A 671 21.19 19.51 -19.28
CA ILE A 671 22.36 19.44 -20.15
C ILE A 671 22.18 18.27 -21.13
N VAL A 672 22.08 18.56 -22.43
CA VAL A 672 22.02 17.54 -23.48
C VAL A 672 23.13 17.81 -24.50
N LEU A 673 24.09 16.90 -24.62
CA LEU A 673 25.21 17.01 -25.56
C LEU A 673 25.52 15.64 -26.18
N PRO A 674 25.73 15.54 -27.51
CA PRO A 674 25.50 16.56 -28.55
C PRO A 674 24.01 16.89 -28.71
N MET A 675 23.65 17.83 -29.59
CA MET A 675 22.26 18.27 -29.80
C MET A 675 21.35 17.10 -30.28
N PRO A 676 20.14 16.92 -29.70
CA PRO A 676 19.35 15.71 -29.92
C PRO A 676 18.48 15.74 -31.19
N MET A 677 19.11 15.58 -32.36
CA MET A 677 18.45 15.67 -33.67
C MET A 677 17.30 14.67 -33.92
N ASN A 678 17.25 13.56 -33.16
CA ASN A 678 16.26 12.50 -33.31
C ASN A 678 15.08 12.60 -32.33
N LEU A 679 15.02 13.64 -31.49
CA LEU A 679 14.02 13.79 -30.45
C LEU A 679 12.61 14.00 -31.05
N VAL A 680 11.67 13.15 -30.65
CA VAL A 680 10.25 13.17 -31.06
C VAL A 680 9.37 13.63 -29.91
N PHE A 681 9.65 13.16 -28.70
CA PHE A 681 8.91 13.47 -27.49
C PHE A 681 9.86 14.05 -26.43
N PHE A 682 9.49 15.22 -25.91
CA PHE A 682 10.25 15.91 -24.87
C PHE A 682 9.30 16.37 -23.77
N SER A 683 9.45 15.81 -22.57
CA SER A 683 8.70 16.26 -21.39
C SER A 683 9.62 16.65 -20.24
N VAL A 684 9.44 17.87 -19.76
CA VAL A 684 10.03 18.44 -18.54
C VAL A 684 8.94 19.03 -17.62
N ALA A 685 7.71 18.52 -17.73
CA ALA A 685 6.58 18.99 -16.95
C ALA A 685 6.80 18.88 -15.43
N SER A 686 6.15 19.76 -14.66
CA SER A 686 6.23 19.78 -13.18
C SER A 686 7.68 19.80 -12.66
N ASN A 687 8.45 20.82 -13.08
CA ASN A 687 9.83 21.09 -12.68
C ASN A 687 9.97 22.58 -12.28
N GLN A 688 11.21 23.11 -12.26
CA GLN A 688 11.54 24.48 -11.88
C GLN A 688 12.19 25.27 -13.03
N PHE A 689 11.89 24.93 -14.29
CA PHE A 689 12.50 25.61 -15.45
C PHE A 689 12.02 27.06 -15.56
N SER A 690 12.96 27.99 -15.75
CA SER A 690 12.69 29.40 -16.05
C SER A 690 12.67 29.71 -17.55
N HIS A 691 13.42 28.93 -18.34
CA HIS A 691 13.49 29.00 -19.80
C HIS A 691 13.61 27.60 -20.39
N LEU A 692 13.13 27.43 -21.62
CA LEU A 692 13.35 26.22 -22.40
C LEU A 692 14.68 26.28 -23.17
N PRO A 693 15.35 25.15 -23.42
CA PRO A 693 16.55 25.12 -24.24
C PRO A 693 16.33 25.62 -25.68
N ASN A 694 17.24 26.48 -26.18
CA ASN A 694 17.12 27.08 -27.51
C ASN A 694 17.17 26.05 -28.65
N TRP A 695 17.94 24.96 -28.48
CA TRP A 695 18.09 23.91 -29.49
C TRP A 695 16.77 23.19 -29.83
N ILE A 696 15.73 23.29 -28.99
CA ILE A 696 14.41 22.74 -29.29
C ILE A 696 13.86 23.29 -30.61
N THR A 697 14.20 24.54 -30.94
CA THR A 697 13.75 25.20 -32.17
C THR A 697 14.43 24.69 -33.45
N ASP A 698 15.55 23.97 -33.32
CA ASP A 698 16.32 23.47 -34.46
C ASP A 698 15.98 22.00 -34.80
N LEU A 699 15.08 21.38 -34.03
CA LEU A 699 14.69 19.98 -34.17
C LEU A 699 13.67 19.77 -35.30
N GLN A 700 13.93 18.78 -36.16
CA GLN A 700 13.10 18.48 -37.33
C GLN A 700 12.09 17.35 -37.12
N LYS A 701 12.24 16.58 -36.03
CA LYS A 701 11.40 15.40 -35.73
C LYS A 701 10.52 15.58 -34.48
N ILE A 702 10.68 16.69 -33.75
CA ILE A 702 9.98 16.90 -32.48
C ILE A 702 8.48 17.10 -32.73
N ASN A 703 7.67 16.27 -32.10
CA ASN A 703 6.22 16.22 -32.31
C ASN A 703 5.45 16.71 -31.07
N HIS A 704 5.98 16.38 -29.88
CA HIS A 704 5.35 16.67 -28.61
C HIS A 704 6.33 17.34 -27.64
N ILE A 705 5.96 18.52 -27.17
CA ILE A 705 6.66 19.24 -26.10
C ILE A 705 5.70 19.43 -24.95
N ASP A 706 6.07 18.88 -23.79
CA ASP A 706 5.39 19.14 -22.54
C ASP A 706 6.32 19.82 -21.52
N ALA A 707 5.97 21.05 -21.17
CA ALA A 707 6.67 21.84 -20.16
C ALA A 707 5.70 22.55 -19.21
N HIS A 708 4.52 21.96 -18.99
CA HIS A 708 3.53 22.51 -18.07
C HIS A 708 4.01 22.51 -16.60
N LYS A 709 3.38 23.32 -15.73
CA LYS A 709 3.73 23.43 -14.30
C LYS A 709 5.22 23.71 -14.06
N ASN A 710 5.78 24.69 -14.77
CA ASN A 710 7.13 25.20 -14.60
C ASN A 710 7.09 26.69 -14.20
N GLN A 711 8.23 27.38 -14.27
CA GLN A 711 8.34 28.81 -13.99
C GLN A 711 8.73 29.61 -15.24
N LEU A 712 8.34 29.13 -16.42
CA LEU A 712 8.74 29.72 -17.71
C LEU A 712 8.23 31.16 -17.82
N LYS A 713 9.14 32.10 -18.11
CA LYS A 713 8.80 33.52 -18.33
C LYS A 713 8.70 33.88 -19.81
N THR A 714 9.53 33.26 -20.64
CA THR A 714 9.61 33.48 -22.09
C THR A 714 9.82 32.15 -22.81
N LEU A 715 9.51 32.14 -24.10
CA LEU A 715 9.77 31.01 -25.00
C LEU A 715 10.82 31.40 -26.05
N PRO A 716 11.54 30.43 -26.64
CA PRO A 716 12.42 30.67 -27.78
C PRO A 716 11.66 31.30 -28.95
N GLU A 717 12.25 32.31 -29.62
CA GLU A 717 11.58 33.11 -30.67
C GLU A 717 11.02 32.28 -31.84
N ARG A 718 11.71 31.19 -32.20
CA ARG A 718 11.39 30.35 -33.37
C ARG A 718 10.50 29.15 -33.04
N ILE A 719 9.95 29.04 -31.83
CA ILE A 719 9.19 27.84 -31.40
C ILE A 719 7.97 27.54 -32.30
N PHE A 720 7.31 28.56 -32.83
CA PHE A 720 6.16 28.41 -33.73
C PHE A 720 6.54 28.08 -35.18
N ARG A 721 7.83 28.10 -35.53
CA ARG A 721 8.35 27.76 -36.86
C ARG A 721 8.79 26.30 -36.98
N VAL A 722 8.72 25.54 -35.88
CA VAL A 722 9.17 24.14 -35.85
C VAL A 722 8.23 23.30 -36.73
N PRO A 723 8.74 22.63 -37.80
CA PRO A 723 7.90 22.05 -38.84
C PRO A 723 7.20 20.75 -38.44
N SER A 724 7.68 20.06 -37.40
CA SER A 724 7.13 18.77 -36.97
C SER A 724 6.25 18.87 -35.72
N LEU A 725 6.20 20.02 -35.05
CA LEU A 725 5.58 20.18 -33.74
C LEU A 725 4.05 20.20 -33.87
N SER A 726 3.37 19.17 -33.36
CA SER A 726 1.90 19.10 -33.36
C SER A 726 1.28 19.48 -32.03
N THR A 727 1.97 19.26 -30.92
CA THR A 727 1.41 19.42 -29.57
C THR A 727 2.37 20.20 -28.69
N LEU A 728 1.87 21.29 -28.12
CA LEU A 728 2.64 22.19 -27.26
C LEU A 728 1.88 22.47 -25.97
N ASN A 729 2.33 21.86 -24.88
CA ASN A 729 1.76 21.99 -23.54
C ASN A 729 2.64 22.91 -22.67
N LEU A 730 2.12 24.11 -22.38
CA LEU A 730 2.83 25.16 -21.65
C LEU A 730 1.98 25.77 -20.53
N HIS A 731 0.90 25.10 -20.14
CA HIS A 731 0.00 25.60 -19.11
C HIS A 731 0.65 25.66 -17.72
N SER A 732 0.07 26.47 -16.83
CA SER A 732 0.57 26.64 -15.46
C SER A 732 2.03 27.09 -15.40
N ASN A 733 2.38 28.11 -16.17
CA ASN A 733 3.70 28.76 -16.19
C ASN A 733 3.55 30.24 -15.81
N ARG A 734 4.58 31.06 -16.06
CA ARG A 734 4.59 32.51 -15.79
C ARG A 734 4.82 33.33 -17.06
N LEU A 735 4.32 32.85 -18.19
CA LEU A 735 4.49 33.49 -19.49
C LEU A 735 3.68 34.79 -19.54
N THR A 736 4.32 35.90 -19.91
CA THR A 736 3.66 37.21 -20.09
C THR A 736 3.41 37.55 -21.56
N LYS A 737 4.29 37.10 -22.45
CA LYS A 737 4.18 37.27 -23.91
C LYS A 737 4.64 36.00 -24.63
N LEU A 738 4.12 35.82 -25.83
CA LEU A 738 4.55 34.80 -26.78
C LEU A 738 5.38 35.45 -27.90
N PRO A 739 6.26 34.70 -28.57
CA PRO A 739 7.03 35.24 -29.69
C PRO A 739 6.16 35.59 -30.89
N GLU A 740 6.39 36.76 -31.48
CA GLU A 740 5.61 37.32 -32.60
C GLU A 740 5.91 36.67 -33.96
N GLN A 741 7.05 35.98 -34.08
CA GLN A 741 7.48 35.31 -35.32
C GLN A 741 6.68 34.01 -35.55
N VAL A 742 5.44 34.13 -36.01
CA VAL A 742 4.58 32.98 -36.35
C VAL A 742 4.45 32.83 -37.87
N GLU A 743 5.18 31.86 -38.43
CA GLU A 743 5.16 31.49 -39.84
C GLU A 743 5.06 29.96 -39.99
N ASN A 744 4.13 29.47 -40.81
CA ASN A 744 3.93 28.04 -41.12
C ASN A 744 3.77 27.12 -39.88
N CYS A 745 3.08 27.59 -38.85
CA CYS A 745 2.89 26.85 -37.60
C CYS A 745 2.09 25.55 -37.83
N GLN A 746 2.69 24.39 -37.50
CA GLN A 746 2.10 23.06 -37.67
C GLN A 746 1.38 22.53 -36.42
N ILE A 747 1.32 23.32 -35.34
CA ILE A 747 0.72 22.93 -34.08
C ILE A 747 -0.78 22.66 -34.27
N GLU A 748 -1.23 21.50 -33.79
CA GLU A 748 -2.64 21.10 -33.74
C GLU A 748 -3.29 21.42 -32.38
N ILE A 749 -2.54 21.23 -31.29
CA ILE A 749 -3.00 21.44 -29.90
C ILE A 749 -2.05 22.40 -29.19
N LEU A 750 -2.57 23.54 -28.75
CA LEU A 750 -1.84 24.58 -28.04
C LEU A 750 -2.48 24.87 -26.68
N ASN A 751 -1.81 24.42 -25.61
CA ASN A 751 -2.28 24.61 -24.23
C ASN A 751 -1.43 25.64 -23.49
N LEU A 752 -2.03 26.81 -23.22
CA LEU A 752 -1.41 27.98 -22.61
C LEU A 752 -2.16 28.47 -21.36
N HIS A 753 -3.10 27.68 -20.83
CA HIS A 753 -3.93 28.12 -19.72
C HIS A 753 -3.12 28.36 -18.43
N HIS A 754 -3.64 29.18 -17.52
CA HIS A 754 -2.98 29.52 -16.25
C HIS A 754 -1.55 30.07 -16.45
N ASN A 755 -1.47 31.15 -17.23
CA ASN A 755 -0.27 31.96 -17.43
C ASN A 755 -0.64 33.43 -17.13
N ALA A 756 0.20 34.39 -17.52
CA ALA A 756 -0.04 35.82 -17.35
C ALA A 756 -0.01 36.55 -18.71
N LEU A 757 -0.50 35.90 -19.77
CA LEU A 757 -0.44 36.43 -21.13
C LEU A 757 -1.34 37.67 -21.27
N GLU A 758 -0.75 38.78 -21.73
CA GLU A 758 -1.49 40.03 -22.02
C GLU A 758 -2.13 40.00 -23.41
N ASN A 759 -1.40 39.48 -24.40
CA ASN A 759 -1.83 39.38 -25.80
C ASN A 759 -1.28 38.09 -26.44
N LEU A 760 -1.95 37.63 -27.49
CA LEU A 760 -1.48 36.56 -28.37
C LEU A 760 -0.83 37.16 -29.64
N PRO A 761 0.11 36.46 -30.30
CA PRO A 761 0.73 36.94 -31.53
C PRO A 761 -0.30 37.22 -32.62
N SER A 762 -0.18 38.37 -33.28
CA SER A 762 -1.16 38.83 -34.28
C SER A 762 -1.37 37.86 -35.44
N LEU A 763 -0.32 37.12 -35.81
CA LEU A 763 -0.32 36.15 -36.90
C LEU A 763 -0.70 34.73 -36.47
N LEU A 764 -0.97 34.48 -35.18
CA LEU A 764 -1.16 33.12 -34.65
C LEU A 764 -2.24 32.34 -35.42
N PHE A 765 -3.45 32.87 -35.52
CA PHE A 765 -4.56 32.21 -36.23
C PHE A 765 -4.47 32.34 -37.74
N ARG A 766 -3.77 33.37 -38.28
CA ARG A 766 -3.57 33.54 -39.73
C ARG A 766 -2.64 32.48 -40.30
N SER A 767 -1.56 32.18 -39.58
CA SER A 767 -0.45 31.32 -40.05
C SER A 767 -0.53 29.86 -39.57
N SER A 768 -1.55 29.48 -38.78
CA SER A 768 -1.68 28.14 -38.20
C SER A 768 -2.81 27.32 -38.86
N HIS A 769 -2.49 26.66 -39.98
CA HIS A 769 -3.48 25.94 -40.77
C HIS A 769 -3.89 24.56 -40.21
N ARG A 770 -3.22 24.09 -39.15
CA ARG A 770 -3.51 22.80 -38.50
C ARG A 770 -4.10 22.93 -37.10
N LEU A 771 -4.18 24.14 -36.55
CA LEU A 771 -4.60 24.37 -35.18
C LEU A 771 -6.06 23.97 -35.00
N ARG A 772 -6.31 22.99 -34.13
CA ARG A 772 -7.65 22.45 -33.83
C ARG A 772 -8.12 22.85 -32.44
N GLU A 773 -7.21 22.84 -31.48
CA GLU A 773 -7.50 23.08 -30.06
C GLU A 773 -6.57 24.15 -29.51
N VAL A 774 -7.18 25.19 -28.95
CA VAL A 774 -6.46 26.29 -28.32
C VAL A 774 -7.07 26.56 -26.96
N ASN A 775 -6.22 26.48 -25.94
CA ASN A 775 -6.61 26.80 -24.58
C ASN A 775 -5.74 27.94 -24.04
N VAL A 776 -6.35 29.11 -23.90
CA VAL A 776 -5.75 30.34 -23.36
C VAL A 776 -6.47 30.81 -22.10
N SER A 777 -7.18 29.91 -21.42
CA SER A 777 -7.96 30.24 -20.22
C SER A 777 -7.07 30.68 -19.04
N ALA A 778 -7.59 31.47 -18.11
CA ALA A 778 -6.85 31.99 -16.95
C ALA A 778 -5.55 32.71 -17.37
N ASN A 779 -5.70 33.75 -18.19
CA ASN A 779 -4.66 34.71 -18.58
C ASN A 779 -5.21 36.13 -18.37
N VAL A 780 -4.56 37.15 -18.94
CA VAL A 780 -4.99 38.56 -18.84
C VAL A 780 -5.29 39.12 -20.24
N LEU A 781 -5.82 38.28 -21.13
CA LEU A 781 -6.07 38.65 -22.52
C LEU A 781 -7.19 39.68 -22.63
N THR A 782 -6.94 40.77 -23.37
CA THR A 782 -7.95 41.79 -23.67
C THR A 782 -8.61 41.60 -25.03
N GLU A 783 -7.91 40.97 -25.98
CA GLU A 783 -8.42 40.66 -27.30
C GLU A 783 -7.91 39.31 -27.82
N ILE A 784 -8.58 38.77 -28.83
CA ILE A 784 -8.15 37.60 -29.59
C ILE A 784 -7.70 38.07 -30.98
N PRO A 785 -6.54 37.63 -31.51
CA PRO A 785 -6.07 38.02 -32.84
C PRO A 785 -7.03 37.65 -33.97
N SER A 786 -7.04 38.46 -35.03
CA SER A 786 -7.87 38.22 -36.21
C SER A 786 -7.56 36.85 -36.85
N PRO A 787 -8.56 36.01 -37.16
CA PRO A 787 -8.36 34.75 -37.85
C PRO A 787 -7.99 34.97 -39.31
N ASN A 788 -7.75 33.87 -40.04
CA ASN A 788 -7.46 33.94 -41.45
C ASN A 788 -8.67 34.51 -42.22
N PRO A 789 -8.48 35.50 -43.13
CA PRO A 789 -9.56 36.06 -43.93
C PRO A 789 -10.23 35.02 -44.84
N VAL A 790 -9.54 33.90 -45.15
CA VAL A 790 -10.12 32.75 -45.84
C VAL A 790 -10.69 31.78 -44.80
N PRO A 791 -12.03 31.68 -44.66
CA PRO A 791 -12.65 30.89 -43.58
C PRO A 791 -12.28 29.41 -43.57
N ASP A 792 -12.03 28.81 -44.75
CA ASP A 792 -11.68 27.38 -44.88
C ASP A 792 -10.31 27.02 -44.29
N LEU A 793 -9.42 28.01 -44.14
CA LEU A 793 -8.12 27.84 -43.51
C LEU A 793 -8.19 27.86 -41.98
N ASN A 794 -9.28 28.36 -41.41
CA ASN A 794 -9.50 28.36 -39.96
C ASN A 794 -10.00 26.97 -39.52
N ARG A 795 -9.08 26.14 -38.98
CA ARG A 795 -9.38 24.77 -38.54
C ARG A 795 -9.70 24.62 -37.05
N VAL A 796 -9.70 25.72 -36.29
CA VAL A 796 -9.97 25.70 -34.86
C VAL A 796 -11.38 25.16 -34.61
N GLN A 797 -11.46 24.11 -33.81
CA GLN A 797 -12.70 23.45 -33.40
C GLN A 797 -13.02 23.73 -31.94
N ILE A 798 -11.99 23.86 -31.10
CA ILE A 798 -12.13 24.03 -29.66
C ILE A 798 -11.34 25.26 -29.24
N LEU A 799 -12.03 26.26 -28.70
CA LEU A 799 -11.43 27.48 -28.16
C LEU A 799 -11.88 27.69 -26.71
N HIS A 800 -10.94 27.57 -25.79
CA HIS A 800 -11.12 27.91 -24.39
C HIS A 800 -10.36 29.20 -24.08
N ALA A 801 -11.11 30.25 -23.75
CA ALA A 801 -10.59 31.56 -23.35
C ALA A 801 -11.31 32.09 -22.11
N ALA A 802 -11.65 31.19 -21.19
CA ALA A 802 -12.30 31.53 -19.92
C ALA A 802 -11.34 32.28 -18.98
N MET A 803 -11.86 33.05 -18.02
CA MET A 803 -11.04 33.78 -17.03
C MET A 803 -9.98 34.68 -17.68
N ASN A 804 -10.41 35.56 -18.59
CA ASN A 804 -9.59 36.60 -19.21
C ASN A 804 -10.28 37.96 -19.03
N GLU A 805 -9.80 38.98 -19.73
CA GLU A 805 -10.31 40.35 -19.67
C GLU A 805 -10.98 40.76 -20.99
N LEU A 806 -11.56 39.79 -21.72
CA LEU A 806 -12.17 40.00 -23.04
C LEU A 806 -13.46 40.82 -22.96
N ASP A 807 -13.62 41.77 -23.89
CA ASP A 807 -14.84 42.58 -24.09
C ASP A 807 -15.65 42.11 -25.32
N ASP A 808 -16.66 42.90 -25.70
CA ASP A 808 -17.59 42.57 -26.80
C ASP A 808 -16.90 42.42 -28.17
N ARG A 809 -15.69 42.96 -28.36
CA ARG A 809 -14.96 42.90 -29.64
C ARG A 809 -14.63 41.48 -30.06
N VAL A 810 -14.54 40.55 -29.10
CA VAL A 810 -14.23 39.15 -29.35
C VAL A 810 -15.22 38.47 -30.29
N VAL A 811 -16.48 38.95 -30.30
CA VAL A 811 -17.58 38.39 -31.11
C VAL A 811 -17.26 38.52 -32.60
N HIS A 812 -16.81 39.68 -33.04
CA HIS A 812 -16.44 39.94 -34.43
C HIS A 812 -15.30 39.02 -34.91
N THR A 813 -14.35 38.72 -34.01
CA THR A 813 -13.20 37.86 -34.30
C THR A 813 -13.61 36.40 -34.48
N ILE A 814 -14.49 35.89 -33.63
CA ILE A 814 -14.86 34.48 -33.56
C ILE A 814 -15.76 34.06 -34.74
N ILE A 815 -16.58 34.96 -35.28
CA ILE A 815 -17.53 34.68 -36.38
C ILE A 815 -16.86 34.15 -37.65
N ALA A 816 -15.59 34.50 -37.88
CA ALA A 816 -14.82 33.99 -39.01
C ALA A 816 -14.32 32.54 -38.81
N MET A 817 -14.40 31.98 -37.60
CA MET A 817 -14.03 30.60 -37.28
C MET A 817 -15.20 29.63 -37.44
N ARG A 818 -15.64 29.39 -38.69
CA ARG A 818 -16.87 28.61 -39.00
C ARG A 818 -16.88 27.16 -38.51
N ARG A 819 -15.70 26.56 -38.27
CA ARG A 819 -15.53 25.17 -37.82
C ARG A 819 -15.54 25.01 -36.30
N LEU A 820 -15.74 26.10 -35.56
CA LEU A 820 -15.77 26.08 -34.11
C LEU A 820 -16.95 25.22 -33.62
N ARG A 821 -16.64 24.28 -32.73
CA ARG A 821 -17.59 23.33 -32.10
C ARG A 821 -17.83 23.67 -30.64
N ILE A 822 -16.75 23.99 -29.91
CA ILE A 822 -16.81 24.32 -28.49
C ILE A 822 -16.17 25.70 -28.29
N LEU A 823 -16.94 26.61 -27.72
CA LEU A 823 -16.49 27.95 -27.36
C LEU A 823 -16.76 28.23 -25.89
N ASN A 824 -15.69 28.42 -25.12
CA ASN A 824 -15.78 28.82 -23.73
C ASN A 824 -15.17 30.22 -23.52
N LEU A 825 -16.03 31.19 -23.21
CA LEU A 825 -15.71 32.57 -22.89
C LEU A 825 -16.18 32.95 -21.48
N SER A 826 -16.32 31.96 -20.57
CA SER A 826 -16.80 32.23 -19.23
C SER A 826 -15.86 33.14 -18.44
N ASN A 827 -16.41 33.89 -17.49
CA ASN A 827 -15.64 34.72 -16.57
C ASN A 827 -14.77 35.78 -17.27
N ASN A 828 -15.38 36.56 -18.17
CA ASN A 828 -14.79 37.69 -18.92
C ASN A 828 -15.60 38.99 -18.65
N LYS A 829 -15.41 40.04 -19.47
CA LYS A 829 -16.06 41.36 -19.35
C LYS A 829 -17.13 41.62 -20.43
N ILE A 830 -17.66 40.58 -21.07
CA ILE A 830 -18.60 40.68 -22.20
C ILE A 830 -19.97 41.20 -21.71
N LYS A 831 -20.48 42.27 -22.33
CA LYS A 831 -21.79 42.89 -22.09
C LYS A 831 -22.81 42.53 -23.15
N PHE A 832 -22.38 42.40 -24.40
CA PHE A 832 -23.22 42.08 -25.55
C PHE A 832 -22.57 41.00 -26.40
N PHE A 833 -23.31 39.92 -26.65
CA PHE A 833 -22.91 38.86 -27.58
C PHE A 833 -23.87 38.87 -28.78
N ASN A 834 -23.70 39.84 -29.67
CA ASN A 834 -24.55 40.01 -30.85
C ASN A 834 -23.74 40.44 -32.08
N ASP A 835 -24.02 39.82 -33.22
CA ASP A 835 -23.56 40.25 -34.54
C ASP A 835 -24.53 39.68 -35.58
N SER A 836 -24.79 40.45 -36.63
CA SER A 836 -25.58 40.04 -37.79
C SER A 836 -25.13 38.71 -38.41
N ASN A 837 -23.84 38.38 -38.33
CA ASN A 837 -23.25 37.21 -38.96
C ASN A 837 -23.06 36.01 -38.02
N LEU A 838 -23.58 36.04 -36.78
CA LEU A 838 -23.44 34.93 -35.82
C LEU A 838 -23.88 33.57 -36.38
N CYS A 839 -24.89 33.56 -37.27
CA CYS A 839 -25.38 32.35 -37.93
C CYS A 839 -24.32 31.64 -38.81
N SER A 840 -23.17 32.26 -39.07
CA SER A 840 -22.03 31.64 -39.77
C SER A 840 -21.39 30.48 -39.00
N LEU A 841 -21.59 30.41 -37.68
CA LEU A 841 -21.04 29.39 -36.78
C LEU A 841 -21.86 28.09 -36.87
N THR A 842 -21.88 27.48 -38.05
CA THR A 842 -22.74 26.33 -38.37
C THR A 842 -22.41 25.07 -37.57
N SER A 843 -21.18 24.95 -37.07
CA SER A 843 -20.69 23.77 -36.35
C SER A 843 -20.71 23.93 -34.83
N LEU A 844 -21.15 25.07 -34.29
CA LEU A 844 -21.06 25.34 -32.85
C LEU A 844 -22.06 24.46 -32.08
N GLU A 845 -21.54 23.58 -31.23
CA GLU A 845 -22.29 22.61 -30.42
C GLU A 845 -22.46 23.13 -28.97
N GLU A 846 -21.42 23.76 -28.42
CA GLU A 846 -21.38 24.24 -27.04
C GLU A 846 -20.89 25.70 -26.97
N LEU A 847 -21.70 26.55 -26.33
CA LEU A 847 -21.39 27.94 -26.06
C LEU A 847 -21.51 28.23 -24.56
N ASN A 848 -20.38 28.60 -23.95
CA ASN A 848 -20.33 29.03 -22.55
C ASN A 848 -19.96 30.52 -22.45
N LEU A 849 -20.91 31.32 -21.97
CA LEU A 849 -20.82 32.76 -21.70
C LEU A 849 -21.10 33.08 -20.23
N SER A 850 -20.97 32.09 -19.33
CA SER A 850 -21.26 32.27 -17.92
C SER A 850 -20.32 33.29 -17.24
N SER A 851 -20.74 33.84 -16.10
CA SER A 851 -19.97 34.80 -15.29
C SER A 851 -19.44 36.01 -16.08
N ASN A 852 -20.23 36.53 -17.01
CA ASN A 852 -19.95 37.75 -17.76
C ASN A 852 -20.82 38.91 -17.24
N ARG A 853 -20.96 39.99 -18.04
CA ARG A 853 -21.79 41.16 -17.73
C ARG A 853 -22.96 41.30 -18.71
N LEU A 854 -23.47 40.17 -19.22
CA LEU A 854 -24.54 40.16 -20.22
C LEU A 854 -25.84 40.71 -19.65
N SER A 855 -26.45 41.68 -20.35
CA SER A 855 -27.75 42.27 -19.98
C SER A 855 -28.94 41.63 -20.71
N SER A 856 -28.68 41.06 -21.89
CA SER A 856 -29.68 40.41 -22.75
C SER A 856 -29.00 39.39 -23.65
N ILE A 857 -29.81 38.52 -24.27
CA ILE A 857 -29.35 37.50 -25.23
C ILE A 857 -30.10 37.70 -26.54
N SER A 858 -29.36 37.69 -27.65
CA SER A 858 -29.92 37.79 -28.99
C SER A 858 -30.61 36.49 -29.41
N SER A 859 -31.77 36.60 -30.08
CA SER A 859 -32.45 35.47 -30.73
C SER A 859 -31.59 34.78 -31.80
N LEU A 860 -30.58 35.47 -32.35
CA LEU A 860 -29.65 34.91 -33.33
C LEU A 860 -28.84 33.73 -32.77
N ILE A 861 -28.54 33.71 -31.47
CA ILE A 861 -27.83 32.59 -30.83
C ILE A 861 -28.71 31.33 -30.82
N LEU A 862 -30.02 31.49 -30.61
CA LEU A 862 -30.96 30.39 -30.60
C LEU A 862 -31.20 29.81 -31.99
N ALA A 863 -31.00 30.62 -33.04
CA ALA A 863 -31.10 30.21 -34.44
C ALA A 863 -29.88 29.41 -34.96
N LEU A 864 -28.84 29.18 -34.13
CA LEU A 864 -27.67 28.40 -34.53
C LEU A 864 -28.05 26.94 -34.81
N PRO A 865 -27.61 26.35 -35.94
CA PRO A 865 -28.15 25.09 -36.44
C PRO A 865 -27.68 23.85 -35.68
N SER A 866 -26.55 23.93 -34.97
CA SER A 866 -25.93 22.79 -34.27
C SER A 866 -25.85 22.97 -32.76
N LEU A 867 -26.35 24.08 -32.21
CA LEU A 867 -26.16 24.43 -30.81
C LEU A 867 -26.96 23.48 -29.91
N GLN A 868 -26.25 22.78 -29.01
CA GLN A 868 -26.83 21.81 -28.08
C GLN A 868 -26.77 22.28 -26.63
N ILE A 869 -25.72 23.02 -26.26
CA ILE A 869 -25.47 23.46 -24.89
C ILE A 869 -25.24 24.97 -24.90
N LEU A 870 -26.06 25.69 -24.14
CA LEU A 870 -25.91 27.13 -23.90
C LEU A 870 -25.85 27.40 -22.40
N ARG A 871 -24.70 27.90 -21.92
CA ARG A 871 -24.50 28.31 -20.53
C ARG A 871 -24.29 29.81 -20.43
N ILE A 872 -25.11 30.46 -19.62
CA ILE A 872 -25.20 31.92 -19.46
C ILE A 872 -25.44 32.29 -17.99
N HIS A 873 -25.14 31.39 -17.05
CA HIS A 873 -25.35 31.65 -15.63
C HIS A 873 -24.46 32.78 -15.11
N SER A 874 -24.85 33.37 -13.97
CA SER A 874 -24.08 34.42 -13.30
C SER A 874 -23.84 35.68 -14.16
N ASN A 875 -24.87 36.09 -14.91
CA ASN A 875 -24.89 37.31 -15.72
C ASN A 875 -25.91 38.32 -15.13
N GLN A 876 -26.26 39.37 -15.90
CA GLN A 876 -27.21 40.42 -15.51
C GLN A 876 -28.45 40.39 -16.42
N ILE A 877 -28.88 39.21 -16.85
CA ILE A 877 -29.95 39.06 -17.85
C ILE A 877 -31.30 39.27 -17.17
N ASN A 878 -32.10 40.21 -17.71
CA ASN A 878 -33.42 40.55 -17.17
C ASN A 878 -34.57 39.84 -17.90
N ILE A 879 -34.43 39.63 -19.21
CA ILE A 879 -35.46 39.05 -20.08
C ILE A 879 -34.81 37.92 -20.86
N LEU A 880 -35.42 36.73 -20.80
CA LEU A 880 -34.99 35.58 -21.61
C LEU A 880 -35.69 35.60 -22.98
N PRO A 881 -34.96 35.30 -24.07
CA PRO A 881 -35.54 35.15 -25.40
C PRO A 881 -36.43 33.90 -25.50
N ASP A 882 -37.27 33.86 -26.54
CA ASP A 882 -38.12 32.70 -26.84
C ASP A 882 -37.27 31.49 -27.28
N LEU A 883 -37.06 30.54 -26.36
CA LEU A 883 -36.21 29.36 -26.60
C LEU A 883 -36.84 28.40 -27.62
N SER A 884 -38.14 28.51 -27.94
CA SER A 884 -38.82 27.67 -28.94
C SER A 884 -38.20 27.79 -30.33
N GLN A 885 -37.51 28.90 -30.61
CA GLN A 885 -36.79 29.14 -31.86
C GLN A 885 -35.62 28.16 -32.08
N SER A 886 -35.08 27.57 -31.01
CA SER A 886 -34.00 26.61 -31.13
C SER A 886 -34.52 25.19 -31.32
N LYS A 887 -34.15 24.55 -32.44
CA LYS A 887 -34.54 23.17 -32.75
C LYS A 887 -33.60 22.12 -32.15
N THR A 888 -32.39 22.50 -31.72
CA THR A 888 -31.32 21.55 -31.33
C THR A 888 -30.90 21.64 -29.87
N LEU A 889 -31.29 22.70 -29.15
CA LEU A 889 -30.85 22.96 -27.78
C LEU A 889 -31.34 21.87 -26.82
N LYS A 890 -30.40 21.28 -26.07
CA LYS A 890 -30.63 20.22 -25.08
C LYS A 890 -30.44 20.71 -23.64
N ILE A 891 -29.43 21.56 -23.41
CA ILE A 891 -29.08 22.07 -22.08
C ILE A 891 -29.06 23.59 -22.15
N PHE A 892 -29.85 24.22 -21.27
CA PHE A 892 -29.91 25.67 -21.12
C PHE A 892 -29.71 26.05 -19.65
N ASP A 893 -28.66 26.80 -19.35
CA ASP A 893 -28.31 27.20 -17.99
C ASP A 893 -28.26 28.72 -17.85
N ALA A 894 -29.28 29.29 -17.20
CA ALA A 894 -29.41 30.70 -16.88
C ALA A 894 -29.49 30.98 -15.37
N CYS A 895 -28.86 30.11 -14.56
CA CYS A 895 -28.79 30.25 -13.12
C CYS A 895 -28.20 31.62 -12.70
N SER A 896 -28.66 32.19 -11.58
CA SER A 896 -28.11 33.41 -10.98
C SER A 896 -28.06 34.62 -11.94
N ASN A 897 -29.20 34.94 -12.55
CA ASN A 897 -29.41 36.15 -13.35
C ASN A 897 -30.41 37.09 -12.63
N ARG A 898 -30.98 38.07 -13.34
CA ARG A 898 -32.02 38.98 -12.85
C ARG A 898 -33.33 38.80 -13.64
N VAL A 899 -33.63 37.55 -14.01
CA VAL A 899 -34.77 37.29 -14.90
C VAL A 899 -36.08 37.56 -14.16
N SER A 900 -36.83 38.56 -14.63
CA SER A 900 -38.12 38.98 -14.05
C SER A 900 -39.32 38.58 -14.90
N GLN A 901 -39.16 38.46 -16.22
CA GLN A 901 -40.24 38.11 -17.15
C GLN A 901 -39.77 37.13 -18.24
N MET A 902 -40.57 36.09 -18.47
CA MET A 902 -40.50 35.23 -19.66
C MET A 902 -41.50 35.75 -20.71
N GLN A 903 -41.10 35.90 -21.97
CA GLN A 903 -41.96 36.49 -23.01
C GLN A 903 -43.25 35.67 -23.29
N SER A 904 -43.29 34.36 -22.99
CA SER A 904 -44.53 33.56 -22.95
C SER A 904 -44.37 32.24 -22.18
N THR A 905 -45.47 31.60 -21.76
CA THR A 905 -45.47 30.31 -21.04
C THR A 905 -45.17 29.09 -21.93
N ASN A 906 -45.16 29.24 -23.25
CA ASN A 906 -44.86 28.18 -24.24
C ASN A 906 -43.46 28.33 -24.88
N CYS A 907 -42.56 29.10 -24.27
CA CYS A 907 -41.26 29.45 -24.81
C CYS A 907 -40.17 28.36 -24.76
N LEU A 908 -40.48 27.10 -24.49
CA LEU A 908 -39.46 26.05 -24.30
C LEU A 908 -39.25 25.24 -25.60
N ALA A 909 -37.99 25.11 -26.02
CA ALA A 909 -37.62 24.25 -27.15
C ALA A 909 -38.03 22.77 -26.94
N GLU A 910 -38.41 22.10 -28.02
CA GLU A 910 -38.92 20.73 -27.98
C GLU A 910 -37.91 19.71 -27.48
N ASN A 911 -36.63 19.93 -27.77
CA ASN A 911 -35.53 19.00 -27.46
C ASN A 911 -34.79 19.31 -26.15
N LEU A 912 -35.26 20.30 -25.37
CA LEU A 912 -34.67 20.64 -24.08
C LEU A 912 -34.82 19.48 -23.08
N ARG A 913 -33.69 19.05 -22.53
CA ARG A 913 -33.59 18.02 -21.50
C ARG A 913 -33.31 18.60 -20.12
N GLN A 914 -32.55 19.68 -20.05
CA GLN A 914 -32.14 20.31 -18.80
C GLN A 914 -32.24 21.83 -18.93
N VAL A 915 -32.95 22.45 -17.98
CA VAL A 915 -33.12 23.90 -17.89
C VAL A 915 -32.86 24.31 -16.44
N ASP A 916 -31.85 25.15 -16.22
CA ASP A 916 -31.52 25.66 -14.89
C ASP A 916 -31.78 27.17 -14.86
N LEU A 917 -32.82 27.58 -14.11
CA LEU A 917 -33.19 28.97 -13.86
C LEU A 917 -33.05 29.33 -12.38
N SER A 918 -32.32 28.53 -11.60
CA SER A 918 -32.16 28.73 -10.15
C SER A 918 -31.52 30.09 -9.82
N CYS A 919 -31.71 30.56 -8.59
CA CYS A 919 -31.15 31.83 -8.10
C CYS A 919 -31.53 33.09 -8.92
N ASN A 920 -32.70 33.11 -9.56
CA ASN A 920 -33.31 34.32 -10.15
C ASN A 920 -34.41 34.86 -9.20
N PRO A 921 -34.11 35.84 -8.34
CA PRO A 921 -35.03 36.26 -7.27
C PRO A 921 -36.30 36.96 -7.78
N GLU A 922 -36.26 37.49 -9.00
CA GLU A 922 -37.37 38.23 -9.63
C GLU A 922 -38.32 37.32 -10.43
N LEU A 923 -38.02 36.02 -10.54
CA LEU A 923 -38.82 35.07 -11.31
C LEU A 923 -40.04 34.59 -10.49
N PRO A 924 -41.28 34.72 -10.98
CA PRO A 924 -42.48 34.30 -10.24
C PRO A 924 -42.56 32.76 -10.06
N VAL A 925 -42.87 32.33 -8.82
CA VAL A 925 -42.89 30.93 -8.34
C VAL A 925 -43.81 29.99 -9.16
N HIS A 926 -44.84 30.53 -9.84
CA HIS A 926 -45.83 29.78 -10.62
C HIS A 926 -45.28 29.02 -11.83
N PHE A 927 -44.05 29.28 -12.25
CA PHE A 927 -43.41 28.55 -13.36
C PHE A 927 -43.01 27.11 -12.96
N SER A 928 -42.83 26.85 -11.66
CA SER A 928 -42.35 25.56 -11.13
C SER A 928 -43.36 24.40 -11.20
N GLN A 929 -44.66 24.67 -11.42
CA GLN A 929 -45.73 23.68 -11.26
C GLN A 929 -46.41 23.22 -12.57
N ARG A 930 -46.10 23.82 -13.74
CA ARG A 930 -46.94 23.67 -14.95
C ARG A 930 -46.38 22.86 -16.12
N SER A 931 -45.18 22.28 -16.04
CA SER A 931 -44.62 21.50 -17.16
C SER A 931 -44.61 19.99 -16.87
N SER A 932 -45.30 19.21 -17.69
CA SER A 932 -45.34 17.74 -17.65
C SER A 932 -44.11 17.05 -18.29
N ARG A 933 -43.14 17.83 -18.79
CA ARG A 933 -41.82 17.35 -19.20
C ARG A 933 -40.85 17.56 -18.04
N ILE A 934 -39.99 16.59 -17.75
CA ILE A 934 -39.04 16.60 -16.62
C ILE A 934 -37.99 17.69 -16.88
N TYR A 935 -38.32 18.94 -16.59
CA TYR A 935 -37.34 20.00 -16.44
C TYR A 935 -36.84 19.91 -15.00
N SER A 936 -35.54 19.75 -14.82
CA SER A 936 -34.91 19.86 -13.50
C SER A 936 -34.96 21.32 -13.07
N PHE A 937 -36.12 21.80 -12.63
CA PHE A 937 -36.20 22.95 -11.76
C PHE A 937 -35.50 22.53 -10.47
N VAL A 938 -34.18 22.67 -10.44
CA VAL A 938 -33.43 22.52 -9.21
C VAL A 938 -33.74 23.77 -8.40
N ASN A 939 -34.91 23.76 -7.78
CA ASN A 939 -35.34 24.79 -6.87
C ASN A 939 -34.54 24.57 -5.58
N ILE A 940 -33.26 24.98 -5.57
CA ILE A 940 -32.46 25.12 -4.34
C ILE A 940 -32.80 26.46 -3.66
N ALA A 941 -34.05 26.92 -3.80
CA ALA A 941 -34.59 27.92 -2.90
C ALA A 941 -35.26 27.15 -1.75
N GLU A 942 -34.61 27.20 -0.58
CA GLU A 942 -35.23 26.92 0.72
C GLU A 942 -35.57 25.45 1.07
N ALA A 943 -34.82 24.46 0.58
CA ALA A 943 -34.80 23.13 1.22
C ALA A 943 -33.92 23.17 2.50
N GLY A 944 -34.21 24.11 3.40
CA GLY A 944 -33.44 24.36 4.62
C GLY A 944 -34.33 24.32 5.85
N GLY A 945 -34.78 23.13 6.24
CA GLY A 945 -35.18 22.90 7.64
C GLY A 945 -34.00 23.04 8.63
N HIS A 946 -32.77 23.06 8.09
CA HIS A 946 -31.51 23.12 8.84
C HIS A 946 -30.62 24.25 8.30
N ASN A 947 -29.77 24.82 9.15
CA ASN A 947 -28.90 26.00 8.96
C ASN A 947 -27.80 25.85 7.87
N VAL A 948 -28.05 25.15 6.76
CA VAL A 948 -27.07 24.87 5.70
C VAL A 948 -27.65 25.21 4.33
N HIS A 949 -26.99 26.12 3.61
CA HIS A 949 -27.31 26.43 2.21
C HIS A 949 -26.38 25.60 1.31
N VAL A 950 -26.93 24.79 0.41
CA VAL A 950 -26.14 23.91 -0.47
C VAL A 950 -26.29 24.33 -1.92
N GLY A 951 -25.21 24.18 -2.69
CA GLY A 951 -25.18 24.32 -4.13
C GLY A 951 -24.43 23.17 -4.77
N PHE A 952 -24.78 22.80 -5.99
CA PHE A 952 -24.13 21.74 -6.72
C PHE A 952 -24.10 21.98 -8.22
N SER A 953 -23.13 21.33 -8.87
CA SER A 953 -23.00 21.36 -10.32
C SER A 953 -22.40 20.06 -10.85
N GLU A 954 -22.85 19.65 -12.03
CA GLU A 954 -22.38 18.45 -12.71
C GLU A 954 -22.23 18.67 -14.21
N CYS A 955 -21.19 18.05 -14.79
CA CYS A 955 -21.00 18.01 -16.22
C CYS A 955 -20.39 16.68 -16.68
N THR A 956 -20.84 16.23 -17.84
CA THR A 956 -20.22 15.12 -18.55
C THR A 956 -18.86 15.55 -19.10
N GLY A 957 -17.87 14.66 -19.00
CA GLY A 957 -16.61 14.78 -19.73
C GLY A 957 -16.76 14.39 -21.20
N GLN A 958 -15.64 14.07 -21.88
CA GLN A 958 -15.61 13.78 -23.33
C GLN A 958 -16.49 12.61 -23.78
N ARG A 959 -16.88 11.72 -22.86
CA ARG A 959 -17.75 10.55 -23.14
C ARG A 959 -19.24 10.90 -23.25
N ASN A 960 -19.63 12.16 -23.00
CA ASN A 960 -21.02 12.64 -23.05
C ASN A 960 -22.01 11.77 -22.24
N ARG A 961 -21.53 11.15 -21.15
CA ARG A 961 -22.33 10.30 -20.25
C ARG A 961 -21.94 10.59 -18.81
N LEU A 962 -22.91 10.99 -18.00
CA LEU A 962 -22.71 11.30 -16.59
C LEU A 962 -22.65 9.98 -15.79
N SER A 963 -21.45 9.65 -15.29
CA SER A 963 -21.22 8.50 -14.39
C SER A 963 -21.03 8.92 -12.94
N VAL A 964 -21.28 10.18 -12.63
CA VAL A 964 -21.17 10.72 -11.29
C VAL A 964 -22.57 11.10 -10.80
N ARG A 965 -22.91 10.73 -9.58
CA ARG A 965 -24.20 11.05 -8.94
C ARG A 965 -23.96 11.69 -7.60
N GLN A 966 -24.94 12.49 -7.17
CA GLN A 966 -24.89 13.23 -5.93
C GLN A 966 -26.07 12.88 -5.04
N ILE A 967 -25.87 12.99 -3.73
CA ILE A 967 -26.96 13.01 -2.73
C ILE A 967 -26.97 14.39 -2.10
N LEU A 968 -28.15 15.01 -2.09
CA LEU A 968 -28.41 16.34 -1.56
C LEU A 968 -29.23 16.23 -0.27
N PRO A 969 -29.18 17.25 0.61
CA PRO A 969 -29.82 17.15 1.91
C PRO A 969 -31.33 17.17 1.78
N ASN A 970 -32.01 16.24 2.46
CA ASN A 970 -33.47 16.17 2.51
C ASN A 970 -34.01 16.91 3.75
N THR A 971 -35.19 17.50 3.66
CA THR A 971 -35.79 18.38 4.69
C THR A 971 -36.27 17.68 5.96
N ARG A 972 -36.05 16.36 6.08
CA ARG A 972 -36.58 15.51 7.18
C ARG A 972 -35.54 14.98 8.18
N HIS A 973 -34.23 15.17 7.93
CA HIS A 973 -33.17 14.59 8.77
C HIS A 973 -32.53 15.60 9.73
N VAL A 974 -32.21 15.13 10.95
CA VAL A 974 -31.53 15.93 12.00
C VAL A 974 -30.14 16.42 11.55
N SER A 975 -29.46 15.69 10.66
CA SER A 975 -28.17 16.10 10.04
C SER A 975 -28.23 16.01 8.50
N PRO A 976 -27.88 17.07 7.74
CA PRO A 976 -27.83 17.01 6.29
C PRO A 976 -26.67 16.13 5.80
N ILE A 977 -26.99 15.14 4.96
CA ILE A 977 -26.03 14.22 4.33
C ILE A 977 -25.80 14.65 2.88
N LEU A 978 -24.53 14.69 2.48
CA LEU A 978 -24.06 15.01 1.15
C LEU A 978 -23.21 13.84 0.62
N ALA A 979 -23.36 13.50 -0.66
CA ALA A 979 -22.53 12.46 -1.27
C ALA A 979 -22.11 12.79 -2.71
N ILE A 980 -20.93 12.34 -3.10
CA ILE A 980 -20.49 12.24 -4.50
C ILE A 980 -20.07 10.79 -4.77
N ILE A 981 -20.72 10.17 -5.75
CA ILE A 981 -20.50 8.79 -6.18
C ILE A 981 -19.99 8.83 -7.61
N ASP A 982 -18.77 8.38 -7.86
CA ASP A 982 -18.15 8.29 -9.18
C ASP A 982 -17.89 6.83 -9.55
N THR A 983 -18.53 6.37 -10.62
CA THR A 983 -18.46 4.98 -11.13
C THR A 983 -17.73 4.85 -12.46
N SER A 984 -16.82 5.78 -12.78
CA SER A 984 -15.84 5.70 -13.90
C SER A 984 -16.39 5.40 -15.31
N GLY A 985 -17.68 5.63 -15.52
CA GLY A 985 -18.36 5.47 -16.80
C GLY A 985 -19.67 4.68 -16.71
N ASN A 986 -19.95 4.00 -15.59
CA ASN A 986 -21.16 3.19 -15.43
C ASN A 986 -22.33 3.98 -14.82
N ALA A 987 -23.08 4.69 -15.66
CA ALA A 987 -24.17 5.56 -15.22
C ALA A 987 -25.33 4.83 -14.52
N SER A 988 -25.65 3.58 -14.91
CA SER A 988 -26.74 2.80 -14.28
C SER A 988 -26.37 2.41 -12.86
N LEU A 989 -25.12 1.98 -12.66
CA LEU A 989 -24.62 1.65 -11.33
C LEU A 989 -24.58 2.88 -10.41
N ALA A 990 -24.18 4.04 -10.94
CA ALA A 990 -24.18 5.27 -10.16
C ALA A 990 -25.58 5.63 -9.64
N ALA A 991 -26.62 5.39 -10.45
CA ALA A 991 -28.01 5.62 -10.07
C ALA A 991 -28.46 4.64 -8.95
N GLU A 992 -28.18 3.35 -9.11
CA GLU A 992 -28.55 2.33 -8.11
C GLU A 992 -27.86 2.55 -6.76
N LEU A 993 -26.56 2.86 -6.78
CA LEU A 993 -25.80 3.20 -5.57
C LEU A 993 -26.35 4.45 -4.89
N SER A 994 -26.72 5.48 -5.66
CA SER A 994 -27.28 6.71 -5.12
C SER A 994 -28.63 6.49 -4.44
N GLU A 995 -29.52 5.70 -5.05
CA GLU A 995 -30.84 5.40 -4.50
C GLU A 995 -30.74 4.57 -3.21
N ARG A 996 -29.84 3.61 -3.16
CA ARG A 996 -29.66 2.75 -1.99
C ARG A 996 -29.00 3.49 -0.82
N LEU A 997 -27.95 4.27 -1.08
CA LEU A 997 -27.35 5.13 -0.06
C LEU A 997 -28.35 6.16 0.47
N PHE A 998 -29.24 6.67 -0.40
CA PHE A 998 -30.34 7.53 0.02
C PHE A 998 -31.32 6.81 0.95
N ARG A 999 -31.76 5.59 0.61
CA ARG A 999 -32.63 4.77 1.51
C ARG A 999 -31.96 4.45 2.85
N MET A 1000 -30.65 4.19 2.86
CA MET A 1000 -29.90 3.94 4.09
C MET A 1000 -29.79 5.20 4.96
N ALA A 1001 -29.60 6.36 4.32
CA ALA A 1001 -29.66 7.65 4.99
C ALA A 1001 -31.05 7.94 5.59
N GLU A 1002 -32.13 7.51 4.93
CA GLU A 1002 -33.50 7.63 5.45
C GLU A 1002 -33.75 6.82 6.73
N THR A 1003 -33.04 5.71 6.92
CA THR A 1003 -33.30 4.78 8.03
C THR A 1003 -32.60 5.12 9.35
N GLU A 1004 -31.51 5.89 9.34
CA GLU A 1004 -30.74 6.18 10.57
C GLU A 1004 -30.90 7.64 11.04
N GLU A 1005 -31.17 7.82 12.33
CA GLU A 1005 -31.37 9.13 12.94
C GLU A 1005 -30.06 9.81 13.39
N ILE A 1006 -29.04 9.03 13.75
CA ILE A 1006 -27.74 9.50 14.25
C ILE A 1006 -26.64 9.02 13.31
N VAL A 1007 -25.86 9.96 12.77
CA VAL A 1007 -24.73 9.65 11.87
C VAL A 1007 -23.42 9.84 12.62
N ASP A 1008 -22.72 8.74 12.89
CA ASP A 1008 -21.37 8.73 13.45
C ASP A 1008 -20.32 8.19 12.45
N GLU A 1009 -19.04 8.13 12.85
CA GLU A 1009 -17.96 7.64 11.98
C GLU A 1009 -18.18 6.18 11.54
N ASN A 1010 -18.82 5.36 12.38
CA ASN A 1010 -19.00 3.93 12.13
C ASN A 1010 -20.19 3.71 11.19
N THR A 1011 -21.28 4.47 11.34
CA THR A 1011 -22.40 4.53 10.39
C THR A 1011 -21.89 4.83 8.98
N LEU A 1012 -21.07 5.87 8.78
CA LEU A 1012 -20.53 6.21 7.47
C LEU A 1012 -19.63 5.11 6.88
N ARG A 1013 -18.81 4.45 7.71
CA ARG A 1013 -17.99 3.30 7.27
C ARG A 1013 -18.86 2.13 6.84
N ASN A 1014 -19.89 1.82 7.61
CA ASN A 1014 -20.82 0.73 7.33
C ASN A 1014 -21.61 0.99 6.04
N TRP A 1015 -22.00 2.23 5.77
CA TRP A 1015 -22.68 2.59 4.53
C TRP A 1015 -21.81 2.35 3.29
N ILE A 1016 -20.54 2.76 3.34
CA ILE A 1016 -19.59 2.50 2.25
C ILE A 1016 -19.28 1.01 2.12
N LEU A 1017 -19.18 0.28 3.24
CA LEU A 1017 -18.94 -1.16 3.23
C LEU A 1017 -20.14 -1.92 2.65
N ASN A 1018 -21.38 -1.55 2.99
CA ASN A 1018 -22.58 -2.15 2.39
C ASN A 1018 -22.71 -1.80 0.89
N ALA A 1019 -22.24 -0.62 0.49
CA ALA A 1019 -22.14 -0.25 -0.92
C ALA A 1019 -21.11 -1.10 -1.70
N HIS A 1020 -20.14 -1.74 -1.01
CA HIS A 1020 -19.12 -2.59 -1.65
C HIS A 1020 -19.68 -3.83 -2.33
N GLU A 1021 -20.83 -4.37 -1.87
CA GLU A 1021 -21.51 -5.49 -2.51
C GLU A 1021 -21.85 -5.21 -3.98
N TRP A 1022 -21.88 -3.93 -4.36
CA TRP A 1022 -22.21 -3.42 -5.68
C TRP A 1022 -20.92 -2.83 -6.28
N MET A 1023 -20.61 -3.12 -7.55
CA MET A 1023 -19.30 -2.84 -8.16
C MET A 1023 -19.01 -1.34 -8.43
N GLY A 1024 -19.06 -0.46 -7.43
CA GLY A 1024 -18.72 0.98 -7.56
C GLY A 1024 -17.23 1.26 -7.45
N GLU A 1025 -16.77 2.43 -7.90
CA GLU A 1025 -15.35 2.82 -7.79
C GLU A 1025 -15.10 3.77 -6.61
N SER A 1026 -15.59 5.01 -6.67
CA SER A 1026 -15.27 6.04 -5.68
C SER A 1026 -16.53 6.64 -5.05
N ILE A 1027 -16.55 6.74 -3.73
CA ILE A 1027 -17.65 7.31 -2.96
C ILE A 1027 -17.06 8.29 -1.94
N LEU A 1028 -17.64 9.47 -1.86
CA LEU A 1028 -17.38 10.47 -0.83
C LEU A 1028 -18.70 10.81 -0.15
N LEU A 1029 -18.80 10.60 1.16
CA LEU A 1029 -19.92 10.96 2.01
C LEU A 1029 -19.48 12.07 2.97
N ALA A 1030 -20.37 13.02 3.24
CA ALA A 1030 -20.20 14.04 4.26
C ALA A 1030 -21.50 14.23 5.05
N SER A 1031 -21.41 14.29 6.37
CA SER A 1031 -22.50 14.66 7.27
C SER A 1031 -22.12 15.89 8.07
N ILE A 1032 -23.05 16.83 8.24
CA ILE A 1032 -22.85 18.07 9.00
C ILE A 1032 -23.72 18.00 10.27
N CYS A 1033 -23.09 18.00 11.44
CA CYS A 1033 -23.77 17.89 12.73
C CYS A 1033 -23.38 19.07 13.65
N ASP A 1034 -24.31 20.01 13.90
CA ASP A 1034 -24.34 21.10 14.93
C ASP A 1034 -23.06 21.94 15.25
N ASN A 1035 -21.93 21.68 14.57
CA ASN A 1035 -20.65 22.43 14.47
C ASN A 1035 -19.47 21.51 14.02
N GLN A 1036 -19.73 20.31 13.53
CA GLN A 1036 -18.72 19.40 12.99
C GLN A 1036 -19.13 18.85 11.63
N VAL A 1037 -18.13 18.61 10.78
CA VAL A 1037 -18.27 17.90 9.51
C VAL A 1037 -17.56 16.56 9.63
N LEU A 1038 -18.30 15.48 9.43
CA LEU A 1038 -17.78 14.12 9.31
C LEU A 1038 -17.75 13.73 7.83
N CYS A 1039 -16.57 13.48 7.28
CA CYS A 1039 -16.43 13.02 5.89
C CYS A 1039 -15.82 11.62 5.84
N ALA A 1040 -16.35 10.76 4.98
CA ALA A 1040 -15.85 9.43 4.70
C ALA A 1040 -15.63 9.25 3.19
N SER A 1041 -14.46 8.76 2.76
CA SER A 1041 -14.15 8.59 1.33
C SER A 1041 -13.43 7.29 1.01
N VAL A 1042 -13.75 6.76 -0.16
CA VAL A 1042 -13.08 5.66 -0.85
C VAL A 1042 -12.81 6.09 -2.30
N GLY A 1043 -11.61 5.81 -2.82
CA GLY A 1043 -11.17 6.19 -4.16
C GLY A 1043 -10.58 7.61 -4.28
N GLY A 1044 -10.88 8.28 -5.40
CA GLY A 1044 -10.20 9.51 -5.85
C GLY A 1044 -10.87 10.83 -5.49
N ASN A 1045 -12.08 10.79 -4.91
CA ASN A 1045 -12.85 11.99 -4.55
C ASN A 1045 -12.20 12.75 -3.38
N ARG A 1046 -12.29 14.09 -3.40
CA ARG A 1046 -11.64 14.98 -2.43
C ARG A 1046 -12.66 15.90 -1.75
N ALA A 1047 -12.33 16.31 -0.52
CA ALA A 1047 -13.11 17.26 0.25
C ALA A 1047 -12.20 18.36 0.83
N TRP A 1048 -12.67 19.60 0.82
CA TRP A 1048 -11.99 20.76 1.39
C TRP A 1048 -12.94 21.53 2.30
N ILE A 1049 -12.38 22.18 3.31
CA ILE A 1049 -13.08 23.13 4.16
C ILE A 1049 -12.41 24.49 4.03
N VAL A 1050 -13.20 25.53 3.77
CA VAL A 1050 -12.74 26.92 3.79
C VAL A 1050 -13.21 27.53 5.09
N ALA A 1051 -12.28 27.76 6.01
CA ALA A 1051 -12.53 28.33 7.33
C ALA A 1051 -11.60 29.53 7.54
N ASP A 1052 -12.12 30.62 8.13
CA ASP A 1052 -11.38 31.88 8.34
C ASP A 1052 -10.71 32.42 7.06
N GLY A 1053 -11.37 32.24 5.92
CA GLY A 1053 -10.86 32.65 4.61
C GLY A 1053 -9.67 31.84 4.11
N LYS A 1054 -9.29 30.72 4.74
CA LYS A 1054 -8.24 29.79 4.30
C LYS A 1054 -8.82 28.43 3.94
N ILE A 1055 -8.31 27.83 2.87
CA ILE A 1055 -8.71 26.49 2.44
C ILE A 1055 -7.84 25.42 3.11
N HIS A 1056 -8.48 24.36 3.60
CA HIS A 1056 -7.84 23.21 4.23
C HIS A 1056 -8.34 21.92 3.58
N PRO A 1057 -7.45 21.04 3.06
CA PRO A 1057 -7.86 19.75 2.52
C PRO A 1057 -8.28 18.82 3.68
N LEU A 1058 -9.52 18.34 3.63
CA LEU A 1058 -10.08 17.43 4.63
C LEU A 1058 -9.82 15.97 4.25
N ILE A 1059 -10.08 15.63 2.98
CA ILE A 1059 -9.86 14.30 2.42
C ILE A 1059 -9.01 14.42 1.16
N ALA A 1060 -7.91 13.65 1.13
CA ALA A 1060 -7.07 13.44 -0.04
C ALA A 1060 -6.96 11.94 -0.33
N PRO A 1061 -6.87 11.54 -1.62
CA PRO A 1061 -6.62 10.15 -1.98
C PRO A 1061 -5.27 9.71 -1.45
N ILE A 1062 -5.21 8.48 -0.95
CA ILE A 1062 -3.95 7.86 -0.54
C ILE A 1062 -3.17 7.54 -1.82
N GLN A 1063 -2.15 8.33 -2.12
CA GLN A 1063 -1.22 8.01 -3.21
C GLN A 1063 -0.37 6.80 -2.82
N ILE A 1064 0.02 6.00 -3.81
CA ILE A 1064 0.92 4.86 -3.62
C ILE A 1064 2.32 5.42 -3.34
N ASP A 1065 2.61 5.65 -2.07
CA ASP A 1065 3.96 5.92 -1.58
C ASP A 1065 4.73 4.62 -1.34
N SER A 1066 6.01 4.72 -0.98
CA SER A 1066 6.86 3.54 -0.75
C SER A 1066 6.28 2.59 0.32
N LYS A 1067 5.66 3.14 1.38
CA LYS A 1067 5.04 2.35 2.46
C LYS A 1067 3.79 1.61 1.98
N THR A 1068 2.91 2.30 1.27
CA THR A 1068 1.70 1.73 0.69
C THR A 1068 2.05 0.66 -0.34
N TYR A 1069 3.10 0.88 -1.13
CA TYR A 1069 3.61 -0.10 -2.07
C TYR A 1069 4.16 -1.35 -1.39
N GLU A 1070 4.90 -1.22 -0.28
CA GLU A 1070 5.34 -2.38 0.51
C GLU A 1070 4.14 -3.19 1.02
N GLN A 1071 3.07 -2.53 1.46
CA GLN A 1071 1.83 -3.22 1.87
C GLN A 1071 1.19 -3.96 0.69
N LEU A 1072 1.07 -3.31 -0.46
CA LEU A 1072 0.56 -3.93 -1.70
C LEU A 1072 1.40 -5.14 -2.10
N ARG A 1073 2.72 -5.03 -1.99
CA ARG A 1073 3.64 -6.12 -2.28
C ARG A 1073 3.47 -7.29 -1.31
N MET A 1074 3.26 -7.04 -0.01
CA MET A 1074 2.95 -8.09 0.97
C MET A 1074 1.61 -8.77 0.69
N ALA A 1075 0.69 -8.07 0.01
CA ALA A 1075 -0.59 -8.60 -0.46
C ALA A 1075 -0.48 -9.30 -1.84
N ASN A 1076 0.73 -9.57 -2.35
CA ASN A 1076 1.00 -10.08 -3.70
C ASN A 1076 0.38 -9.22 -4.82
N ALA A 1077 0.29 -7.91 -4.61
CA ALA A 1077 -0.18 -7.00 -5.62
C ALA A 1077 0.95 -6.48 -6.50
N ILE A 1078 0.73 -6.53 -7.81
CA ILE A 1078 1.61 -5.93 -8.81
C ILE A 1078 1.11 -4.51 -9.05
N VAL A 1079 2.00 -3.53 -9.03
CA VAL A 1079 1.69 -2.16 -9.46
C VAL A 1079 2.45 -1.90 -10.75
N ASP A 1080 1.72 -1.51 -11.78
CA ASP A 1080 2.26 -1.30 -13.11
C ASP A 1080 2.95 0.06 -13.28
N GLU A 1081 3.28 0.38 -14.54
CA GLU A 1081 3.98 1.59 -14.93
C GLU A 1081 3.22 2.89 -14.63
N GLU A 1082 1.90 2.81 -14.64
CA GLU A 1082 0.98 3.93 -14.49
C GLU A 1082 0.50 4.08 -13.04
N ASN A 1083 1.14 3.37 -12.09
CA ASN A 1083 0.73 3.26 -10.69
C ASN A 1083 -0.64 2.58 -10.51
N LEU A 1084 -1.06 1.72 -11.44
CA LEU A 1084 -2.28 0.92 -11.32
C LEU A 1084 -1.97 -0.44 -10.67
N ILE A 1085 -2.71 -0.75 -9.63
CA ILE A 1085 -2.72 -2.03 -8.94
C ILE A 1085 -3.39 -3.05 -9.87
N PHE A 1086 -2.66 -4.13 -10.18
CA PHE A 1086 -2.99 -5.15 -11.18
C PHE A 1086 -3.31 -4.60 -12.58
N GLY A 1087 -2.85 -3.39 -12.91
CA GLY A 1087 -3.17 -2.72 -14.17
C GLY A 1087 -4.61 -2.20 -14.26
N VAL A 1088 -5.37 -2.23 -13.17
CA VAL A 1088 -6.80 -1.87 -13.17
C VAL A 1088 -7.11 -0.71 -12.23
N CYS A 1089 -6.55 -0.70 -11.01
CA CYS A 1089 -7.02 0.18 -9.94
C CYS A 1089 -5.95 1.18 -9.45
N PRO A 1090 -6.19 2.50 -9.48
CA PRO A 1090 -5.19 3.51 -9.04
C PRO A 1090 -5.11 3.72 -7.52
N TYR A 1091 -6.06 3.20 -6.73
CA TYR A 1091 -6.15 3.47 -5.29
C TYR A 1091 -6.18 2.19 -4.46
N VAL A 1092 -5.49 2.19 -3.31
CA VAL A 1092 -5.47 1.05 -2.36
C VAL A 1092 -6.80 0.87 -1.62
N ARG A 1093 -7.57 1.96 -1.52
CA ARG A 1093 -8.92 1.94 -0.95
C ARG A 1093 -9.92 2.21 -2.07
N GLN A 1094 -10.57 1.15 -2.54
CA GLN A 1094 -11.57 1.22 -3.59
C GLN A 1094 -12.67 0.16 -3.35
N ILE A 1095 -13.92 0.52 -3.62
CA ILE A 1095 -15.04 -0.45 -3.60
C ILE A 1095 -15.10 -1.19 -4.95
N GLY A 1096 -15.93 -2.24 -5.07
CA GLY A 1096 -16.06 -3.02 -6.32
C GLY A 1096 -14.87 -3.92 -6.70
N PHE A 1097 -13.76 -3.86 -5.96
CA PHE A 1097 -12.53 -4.59 -6.23
C PHE A 1097 -12.24 -5.71 -5.20
N SER A 1098 -13.29 -6.36 -4.69
CA SER A 1098 -13.17 -7.47 -3.72
C SER A 1098 -12.29 -8.62 -4.22
N ALA A 1099 -12.30 -8.86 -5.53
CA ALA A 1099 -11.47 -9.87 -6.20
C ALA A 1099 -9.96 -9.64 -5.98
N PHE A 1100 -9.56 -8.42 -5.63
CA PHE A 1100 -8.17 -8.04 -5.38
C PHE A 1100 -7.85 -7.93 -3.88
N PHE A 1101 -8.71 -8.41 -2.99
CA PHE A 1101 -8.38 -8.54 -1.57
C PHE A 1101 -7.20 -9.51 -1.36
N PRO A 1102 -6.22 -9.22 -0.49
CA PRO A 1102 -6.15 -8.11 0.47
C PRO A 1102 -5.47 -6.83 -0.04
N ALA A 1103 -5.09 -6.77 -1.32
CA ALA A 1103 -4.38 -5.62 -1.88
C ALA A 1103 -5.24 -4.36 -1.95
N ILE A 1104 -6.52 -4.51 -2.29
CA ILE A 1104 -7.49 -3.41 -2.34
C ILE A 1104 -8.52 -3.62 -1.24
N LEU A 1105 -8.72 -2.60 -0.41
CA LEU A 1105 -9.63 -2.65 0.73
C LEU A 1105 -10.84 -1.73 0.50
N PRO A 1106 -12.07 -2.18 0.75
CA PRO A 1106 -13.26 -1.32 0.68
C PRO A 1106 -13.40 -0.36 1.88
N ARG A 1107 -12.38 -0.28 2.75
CA ARG A 1107 -12.44 0.49 3.99
C ARG A 1107 -12.33 2.00 3.72
N ALA A 1108 -13.32 2.76 4.18
CA ALA A 1108 -13.34 4.22 4.04
C ALA A 1108 -12.33 4.94 4.95
N THR A 1109 -11.76 6.02 4.41
CA THR A 1109 -10.99 7.00 5.19
C THR A 1109 -11.96 8.01 5.77
N VAL A 1110 -12.05 8.10 7.10
CA VAL A 1110 -12.94 9.04 7.79
C VAL A 1110 -12.12 10.17 8.41
N ARG A 1111 -12.61 11.40 8.28
CA ARG A 1111 -12.01 12.62 8.82
C ARG A 1111 -13.10 13.51 9.40
N THR A 1112 -12.81 14.10 10.54
CA THR A 1112 -13.73 15.00 11.26
C THR A 1112 -13.08 16.37 11.38
N ALA A 1113 -13.82 17.42 11.06
CA ALA A 1113 -13.39 18.81 11.23
C ALA A 1113 -14.44 19.63 11.99
N LYS A 1114 -13.99 20.60 12.78
CA LYS A 1114 -14.86 21.55 13.48
C LYS A 1114 -15.11 22.77 12.58
N LEU A 1115 -16.36 23.23 12.55
CA LEU A 1115 -16.78 24.48 11.94
C LEU A 1115 -16.71 25.57 13.01
N ASN A 1116 -16.02 26.67 12.72
CA ASN A 1116 -15.69 27.69 13.72
C ASN A 1116 -16.42 29.02 13.46
N SER A 1117 -16.90 29.29 12.24
CA SER A 1117 -17.37 30.64 11.86
C SER A 1117 -18.69 30.68 11.07
N ARG A 1118 -19.27 31.89 10.93
CA ARG A 1118 -20.56 32.17 10.28
C ARG A 1118 -20.54 32.08 8.74
N GLU A 1119 -19.38 31.81 8.12
CA GLU A 1119 -19.21 31.77 6.66
C GLU A 1119 -18.29 30.62 6.19
N ASP A 1120 -18.22 29.50 6.93
CA ASP A 1120 -17.42 28.35 6.51
C ASP A 1120 -18.07 27.64 5.31
N PHE A 1121 -17.27 27.33 4.28
CA PHE A 1121 -17.71 26.57 3.10
C PHE A 1121 -17.09 25.16 3.10
N LEU A 1122 -17.93 24.15 2.94
CA LEU A 1122 -17.53 22.77 2.68
C LEU A 1122 -17.61 22.51 1.16
N ILE A 1123 -16.51 22.07 0.56
CA ILE A 1123 -16.43 21.75 -0.87
C ILE A 1123 -16.18 20.24 -1.01
N LEU A 1124 -17.09 19.54 -1.68
CA LEU A 1124 -16.91 18.15 -2.08
C LEU A 1124 -16.68 18.13 -3.60
N GLY A 1125 -15.60 17.51 -4.04
CA GLY A 1125 -15.24 17.41 -5.44
C GLY A 1125 -15.00 15.98 -5.88
N SER A 1126 -15.49 15.66 -7.07
CA SER A 1126 -15.05 14.49 -7.85
C SER A 1126 -13.54 14.49 -8.09
N ARG A 1127 -13.01 13.35 -8.53
CA ARG A 1127 -11.61 13.16 -8.94
C ARG A 1127 -11.09 14.30 -9.86
N ALA A 1128 -11.94 14.77 -10.78
CA ALA A 1128 -11.64 15.85 -11.71
C ALA A 1128 -11.26 17.16 -11.04
N VAL A 1129 -12.05 17.55 -10.04
CA VAL A 1129 -11.87 18.82 -9.33
C VAL A 1129 -10.53 18.81 -8.58
N GLY A 1130 -10.21 17.67 -7.95
CA GLY A 1130 -8.97 17.49 -7.18
C GLY A 1130 -7.69 17.37 -8.00
N GLY A 1131 -7.78 16.88 -9.24
CA GLY A 1131 -6.63 16.78 -10.15
C GLY A 1131 -6.34 18.08 -10.90
N CYS A 1132 -7.38 18.88 -11.15
CA CYS A 1132 -7.35 20.04 -12.02
C CYS A 1132 -7.05 21.36 -11.27
N LEU A 1133 -7.72 21.60 -10.14
CA LEU A 1133 -7.67 22.89 -9.47
C LEU A 1133 -6.64 22.92 -8.34
N SER A 1134 -5.88 24.02 -8.29
CA SER A 1134 -5.04 24.33 -7.13
C SER A 1134 -5.89 24.89 -5.99
N GLU A 1135 -5.49 24.62 -4.74
CA GLU A 1135 -6.18 25.11 -3.54
C GLU A 1135 -6.37 26.64 -3.51
N PRO A 1136 -5.38 27.48 -3.88
CA PRO A 1136 -5.56 28.94 -3.91
C PRO A 1136 -6.62 29.41 -4.91
N LEU A 1137 -6.75 28.72 -6.05
CA LEU A 1137 -7.77 29.04 -7.06
C LEU A 1137 -9.17 28.68 -6.57
N LEU A 1138 -9.32 27.53 -5.90
CA LEU A 1138 -10.59 27.15 -5.24
C LEU A 1138 -10.99 28.18 -4.18
N GLN A 1139 -10.04 28.60 -3.35
CA GLN A 1139 -10.25 29.64 -2.34
C GLN A 1139 -10.71 30.96 -2.97
N TYR A 1140 -10.08 31.40 -4.07
CA TYR A 1140 -10.47 32.60 -4.80
C TYR A 1140 -11.89 32.50 -5.36
N ILE A 1141 -12.25 31.38 -5.98
CA ILE A 1141 -13.58 31.19 -6.57
C ILE A 1141 -14.66 31.28 -5.49
N VAL A 1142 -14.47 30.60 -4.36
CA VAL A 1142 -15.44 30.63 -3.25
C VAL A 1142 -15.50 32.00 -2.57
N ALA A 1143 -14.36 32.67 -2.36
CA ALA A 1143 -14.32 34.02 -1.81
C ALA A 1143 -15.02 35.06 -2.71
N SER A 1144 -15.11 34.81 -4.02
CA SER A 1144 -15.75 35.72 -4.97
C SER A 1144 -17.29 35.72 -4.94
N THR A 1145 -17.91 34.77 -4.23
CA THR A 1145 -19.37 34.59 -4.22
C THR A 1145 -19.88 34.09 -2.87
N SER A 1146 -20.91 34.74 -2.34
CA SER A 1146 -21.60 34.28 -1.15
C SER A 1146 -22.61 33.15 -1.41
N ASN A 1147 -23.00 32.91 -2.66
CA ASN A 1147 -23.96 31.87 -3.03
C ASN A 1147 -23.25 30.56 -3.43
N PRO A 1148 -23.45 29.45 -2.71
CA PRO A 1148 -22.76 28.19 -2.97
C PRO A 1148 -23.16 27.53 -4.31
N GLN A 1149 -24.36 27.78 -4.85
CA GLN A 1149 -24.75 27.26 -6.18
C GLN A 1149 -23.90 27.89 -7.28
N VAL A 1150 -23.67 29.20 -7.18
CA VAL A 1150 -22.82 29.93 -8.11
C VAL A 1150 -21.37 29.48 -7.97
N ALA A 1151 -20.90 29.29 -6.74
CA ALA A 1151 -19.57 28.76 -6.48
C ALA A 1151 -19.36 27.38 -7.14
N ALA A 1152 -20.32 26.45 -6.98
CA ALA A 1152 -20.26 25.11 -7.58
C ALA A 1152 -20.19 25.17 -9.12
N LYS A 1153 -21.02 26.01 -9.75
CA LYS A 1153 -21.02 26.21 -11.22
C LYS A 1153 -19.73 26.83 -11.73
N ARG A 1154 -19.21 27.87 -11.04
CA ARG A 1154 -17.92 28.47 -11.38
C ARG A 1154 -16.77 27.47 -11.27
N ILE A 1155 -16.74 26.64 -10.22
CA ILE A 1155 -15.74 25.58 -10.08
C ILE A 1155 -15.80 24.63 -11.29
N GLN A 1156 -17.01 24.20 -11.70
CA GLN A 1156 -17.18 23.36 -12.87
C GLN A 1156 -16.66 24.04 -14.15
N ASP A 1157 -17.05 25.27 -14.42
CA ASP A 1157 -16.62 26.01 -15.61
C ASP A 1157 -15.09 26.10 -15.71
N VAL A 1158 -14.42 26.35 -14.59
CA VAL A 1158 -12.96 26.43 -14.54
C VAL A 1158 -12.35 25.06 -14.83
N VAL A 1159 -12.86 23.97 -14.25
CA VAL A 1159 -12.37 22.60 -14.56
C VAL A 1159 -12.54 22.28 -16.05
N GLN A 1160 -13.70 22.59 -16.62
CA GLN A 1160 -13.95 22.38 -18.05
C GLN A 1160 -13.05 23.26 -18.93
N SER A 1161 -12.74 24.48 -18.49
CA SER A 1161 -11.85 25.38 -19.22
C SER A 1161 -10.42 24.87 -19.32
N PHE A 1162 -9.99 23.94 -18.46
CA PHE A 1162 -8.65 23.35 -18.46
C PHE A 1162 -8.57 22.00 -19.21
N ASN A 1163 -9.54 21.70 -20.09
CA ASN A 1163 -9.59 20.48 -20.91
C ASN A 1163 -9.53 19.16 -20.12
N TRP A 1164 -10.11 19.15 -18.92
CA TRP A 1164 -10.27 17.90 -18.19
C TRP A 1164 -11.29 16.98 -18.84
N THR A 1165 -10.95 15.71 -18.98
CA THR A 1165 -11.69 14.75 -19.82
C THR A 1165 -12.74 13.94 -19.09
N ASP A 1166 -12.64 13.81 -17.76
CA ASP A 1166 -13.58 13.01 -16.98
C ASP A 1166 -14.82 13.81 -16.55
N ASN A 1167 -15.79 13.10 -15.97
CA ASN A 1167 -17.00 13.69 -15.43
C ASN A 1167 -16.69 14.58 -14.22
N VAL A 1168 -17.29 15.77 -14.21
CA VAL A 1168 -17.11 16.76 -13.16
C VAL A 1168 -18.37 16.80 -12.31
N SER A 1169 -18.20 16.67 -11.00
CA SER A 1169 -19.25 16.86 -10.00
C SER A 1169 -18.67 17.62 -8.82
N VAL A 1170 -19.39 18.66 -8.39
CA VAL A 1170 -19.02 19.54 -7.27
C VAL A 1170 -20.25 19.78 -6.41
N ILE A 1171 -20.09 19.70 -5.10
CA ILE A 1171 -21.06 20.17 -4.11
C ILE A 1171 -20.36 21.21 -3.23
N VAL A 1172 -21.00 22.35 -3.03
CA VAL A 1172 -20.56 23.40 -2.12
C VAL A 1172 -21.65 23.60 -1.07
N ALA A 1173 -21.32 23.51 0.20
CA ALA A 1173 -22.25 23.77 1.30
C ALA A 1173 -21.73 24.91 2.15
N GLN A 1174 -22.61 25.87 2.47
CA GLN A 1174 -22.34 26.98 3.37
C GLN A 1174 -23.08 26.74 4.69
N THR A 1175 -22.37 26.78 5.80
CA THR A 1175 -22.94 26.56 7.13
C THR A 1175 -23.14 27.91 7.84
N GLY A 1176 -24.38 28.32 8.07
CA GLY A 1176 -24.68 29.61 8.70
C GLY A 1176 -26.06 29.65 9.35
N ASN A 1177 -26.15 30.14 10.59
CA ASN A 1177 -27.41 30.34 11.32
C ASN A 1177 -28.34 31.30 10.54
N LEU A 1178 -29.35 30.75 9.86
CA LEU A 1178 -30.35 31.50 9.09
C LEU A 1178 -31.49 32.08 9.95
N LEU A 1179 -31.39 32.01 11.29
CA LEU A 1179 -32.46 32.38 12.22
C LEU A 1179 -32.68 33.90 12.43
N ASN A 1180 -31.88 34.79 11.85
CA ASN A 1180 -32.04 36.26 12.05
C ASN A 1180 -32.53 37.05 10.83
N ARG A 1181 -33.08 36.41 9.79
CA ARG A 1181 -33.70 37.14 8.65
C ARG A 1181 -35.19 37.48 8.82
N LYS A 1182 -35.86 37.02 9.88
CA LYS A 1182 -37.31 37.26 10.11
C LYS A 1182 -37.69 38.59 10.79
N THR A 1183 -36.76 39.52 10.99
CA THR A 1183 -37.05 40.84 11.59
C THR A 1183 -36.63 42.03 10.72
N LYS A 1184 -36.98 42.02 9.44
CA LYS A 1184 -37.21 43.28 8.69
C LYS A 1184 -38.47 43.17 7.84
N LYS A 1185 -39.61 43.49 8.46
CA LYS A 1185 -40.82 43.86 7.73
C LYS A 1185 -40.58 45.21 7.03
N SER A 1186 -40.88 45.23 5.74
CA SER A 1186 -41.38 46.37 4.95
C SER A 1186 -40.75 47.74 5.18
N VAL A 1187 -39.81 48.14 4.31
CA VAL A 1187 -39.70 49.55 3.89
C VAL A 1187 -39.37 49.60 2.39
N ASN A 1188 -40.19 50.36 1.65
CA ASN A 1188 -40.13 50.66 0.21
C ASN A 1188 -38.73 51.02 -0.31
N PRO A 1189 -38.36 50.61 -1.54
CA PRO A 1189 -37.15 51.07 -2.21
C PRO A 1189 -37.48 52.22 -3.17
N TYR A 1190 -37.86 53.38 -2.63
CA TYR A 1190 -37.78 54.65 -3.35
C TYR A 1190 -37.46 55.74 -2.36
N SER A 1191 -36.17 56.08 -2.25
CA SER A 1191 -35.62 57.42 -1.98
C SER A 1191 -34.19 57.30 -1.43
N ILE A 1192 -33.36 58.28 -1.81
CA ILE A 1192 -32.07 58.67 -1.20
C ILE A 1192 -30.90 57.81 -1.72
N SER A 1193 -30.30 58.16 -2.85
CA SER A 1193 -29.22 59.16 -3.01
C SER A 1193 -27.97 58.85 -2.18
N GLU A 1194 -26.89 58.53 -2.89
CA GLU A 1194 -25.48 58.75 -2.55
C GLU A 1194 -25.18 59.05 -1.07
N ARG A 1195 -24.55 58.07 -0.40
CA ARG A 1195 -23.53 58.35 0.61
C ARG A 1195 -22.58 57.17 0.71
N GLU A 1196 -21.37 57.44 0.29
CA GLU A 1196 -20.17 56.66 0.50
C GLU A 1196 -19.97 56.41 2.01
N GLU A 1197 -19.96 55.16 2.45
CA GLU A 1197 -19.40 54.80 3.75
C GLU A 1197 -17.93 54.42 3.56
N ILE A 1198 -17.14 55.46 3.73
CA ILE A 1198 -15.70 55.49 3.97
C ILE A 1198 -15.38 54.51 5.11
N SER A 1199 -14.50 53.56 4.81
CA SER A 1199 -13.92 52.60 5.74
C SER A 1199 -13.38 53.24 7.02
N GLU A 1200 -13.68 52.65 8.18
CA GLU A 1200 -13.19 52.97 9.52
C GLU A 1200 -11.65 52.94 9.71
N LEU A 1201 -10.86 52.80 8.64
CA LEU A 1201 -9.40 52.86 8.66
C LEU A 1201 -8.82 54.26 8.42
N THR A 1202 -9.65 55.25 8.05
CA THR A 1202 -9.22 56.65 7.86
C THR A 1202 -9.34 57.50 9.12
N LEU A 1203 -10.20 57.16 10.08
CA LEU A 1203 -10.39 57.95 11.32
C LEU A 1203 -9.24 57.76 12.32
N GLN A 1204 -8.76 56.52 12.52
CA GLN A 1204 -7.58 56.26 13.38
C GLN A 1204 -6.28 56.89 12.83
N LYS A 1205 -6.11 56.94 11.50
CA LYS A 1205 -4.95 57.58 10.85
C LYS A 1205 -5.04 59.11 10.79
N ILE A 1206 -6.23 59.68 11.01
CA ILE A 1206 -6.45 61.13 11.12
C ILE A 1206 -6.25 61.58 12.58
N GLU A 1207 -6.66 60.77 13.57
CA GLU A 1207 -6.43 61.03 15.00
C GLU A 1207 -4.93 61.00 15.38
N GLU A 1208 -4.16 60.00 14.90
CA GLU A 1208 -2.69 59.94 15.11
C GLU A 1208 -1.94 61.10 14.44
N ARG A 1209 -2.50 61.69 13.37
CA ARG A 1209 -1.89 62.80 12.62
C ARG A 1209 -2.24 64.17 13.20
N ILE A 1210 -3.39 64.29 13.88
CA ILE A 1210 -3.79 65.50 14.63
C ILE A 1210 -3.00 65.61 15.94
N GLU A 1211 -2.69 64.48 16.60
CA GLU A 1211 -1.88 64.48 17.83
C GLU A 1211 -0.41 64.87 17.56
N GLN A 1212 0.16 64.46 16.42
CA GLN A 1212 1.50 64.90 15.98
C GLN A 1212 1.57 66.39 15.57
N ILE A 1213 0.47 67.00 15.10
CA ILE A 1213 0.43 68.43 14.72
C ILE A 1213 0.28 69.35 15.95
N SER A 1214 -0.23 68.83 17.08
CA SER A 1214 -0.38 69.59 18.33
C SER A 1214 0.94 69.89 19.08
N ARG A 1215 2.08 69.30 18.69
CA ARG A 1215 3.40 69.53 19.31
C ARG A 1215 4.30 70.57 18.59
N VAL A 1216 3.82 71.28 17.56
CA VAL A 1216 4.61 72.33 16.85
C VAL A 1216 3.98 73.73 16.93
N ARG A 1217 3.05 73.96 17.85
CA ARG A 1217 2.72 75.34 18.31
C ARG A 1217 2.76 75.45 19.83
N LYS A 1218 3.95 75.28 20.38
CA LYS A 1218 4.51 76.03 21.50
C LYS A 1218 6.03 76.01 21.41
#